data_AF-A0A2E4Y1I0-F1
#
_entry.id   AF-A0A2E4Y1I0-F1
#
_cell.length_a   1.000
_cell.length_b   1.000
_cell.length_c   1.000
_cell.angle_alpha   90.00
_cell.angle_beta   90.00
_cell.angle_gamma   90.00
#
_symmetry.space_group_name_H-M   'P 1'
#
loop_
_entity.id
_entity.type
_entity.pdbx_description
1 polymer ?
#
loop_
_entity_poly.entity_id
_entity_poly.type
_entity_poly.pdbx_seq_one_letter_code
_entity_poly.pdbx_strand_id
1 'polypeptide(L)'
;MQGQWTKLYFLALTSFFLLFSNDLISDEYSKEKQKTLGILETYVQLSKINKKKNKEILRKLKGRPSVNLEDVEHINLHSTYVRSLFFFSKKRFLNLVADDQCNFFSLLENKLLGRNLKLSNSIPVVITNKSGSVENRIMPLTEVIQFIYKKRCPKQKENSTLFSKKYFEKTFNKFNFEMPKNERSCMKAHINLIKSPILPYLCKIPVFLNMENKFLRDLNREIMPSEEEEILDDLRITKLFKKSISVKEKFFLENLCKNTNSGKNFCSFYTAKDVWTKVLNKELPKFKIFHKCKQILGNQVLKDSGLAKCAKLLNSKPSLCSSKGALGKTVLFPSPKCTDISKSLKSSNLVTNHHDCPSKVFNQSITNISRIILHFSNHNVKTRSINNCSFETMKTFSKNIYSEDIDDLWPMKICYQSKLSKDNTCLSYIPGYDKNLSVAENKVVENILKKTQPVLSSLKCHISNKKSFNPSRISSNDGCHIIYDFDNCKDNKCLKKIVVNNKNIKNINYDDAPNFYYFPEKISKDAFSSINFLKNNLNIKQTPISNLNQIRSFLKEKNNIIHGVGCIQNIYPRQFKLRSMNQCKPTAFIIDNIIEENKNIYLSIRTSIDDLHSPRLIHWSFIYNSLKTYQNVHSINSWTLYGLQKNN
;
A
#
# COMPACT_ATOMS: atom_id res chain seq x y z
N MET A 1 -2.56 -9.22 -43.82
CA MET A 1 -1.28 -9.79 -44.31
C MET A 1 -0.11 -9.63 -43.30
N GLN A 2 -0.35 -9.77 -41.99
CA GLN A 2 0.68 -9.58 -40.93
C GLN A 2 1.14 -10.89 -40.24
N GLY A 3 0.57 -12.04 -40.63
CA GLY A 3 0.86 -13.35 -40.02
C GLY A 3 1.87 -14.23 -40.79
N GLN A 4 2.28 -13.83 -42.00
CA GLN A 4 3.26 -14.59 -42.81
C GLN A 4 4.70 -14.13 -42.56
N TRP A 5 4.92 -12.85 -42.21
CA TRP A 5 6.25 -12.33 -41.90
C TRP A 5 6.84 -12.87 -40.59
N THR A 6 6.01 -13.13 -39.57
CA THR A 6 6.46 -13.74 -38.30
C THR A 6 6.85 -15.21 -38.45
N LYS A 7 6.24 -15.96 -39.38
CA LYS A 7 6.63 -17.34 -39.71
C LYS A 7 7.93 -17.39 -40.51
N LEU A 8 8.13 -16.47 -41.47
CA LEU A 8 9.39 -16.35 -42.23
C LEU A 8 10.56 -15.91 -41.35
N TYR A 9 10.33 -15.02 -40.37
CA TYR A 9 11.38 -14.61 -39.42
C TYR A 9 11.78 -15.73 -38.45
N PHE A 10 10.82 -16.56 -38.02
CA PHE A 10 11.11 -17.72 -37.17
C PHE A 10 11.87 -18.79 -37.95
N LEU A 11 11.51 -19.03 -39.22
CA LEU A 11 12.23 -19.91 -40.14
C LEU A 11 13.64 -19.40 -40.44
N ALA A 12 13.83 -18.09 -40.66
CA ALA A 12 15.15 -17.49 -40.88
C ALA A 12 16.04 -17.59 -39.63
N LEU A 13 15.50 -17.37 -38.42
CA LEU A 13 16.23 -17.56 -37.17
C LEU A 13 16.56 -19.04 -36.90
N THR A 14 15.68 -19.98 -37.24
CA THR A 14 15.96 -21.42 -37.11
C THR A 14 16.96 -21.90 -38.17
N SER A 15 16.93 -21.38 -39.39
CA SER A 15 17.90 -21.71 -40.45
C SER A 15 19.27 -21.10 -40.17
N PHE A 16 19.33 -19.89 -39.59
CA PHE A 16 20.57 -19.29 -39.10
C PHE A 16 21.14 -20.06 -37.89
N PHE A 17 20.29 -20.68 -37.08
CA PHE A 17 20.70 -21.59 -36.00
C PHE A 17 21.20 -22.95 -36.52
N LEU A 18 20.60 -23.49 -37.58
CA LEU A 18 20.99 -24.77 -38.18
C LEU A 18 22.30 -24.66 -38.98
N LEU A 19 22.48 -23.59 -39.75
CA LEU A 19 23.70 -23.38 -40.56
C LEU A 19 24.95 -23.11 -39.71
N PHE A 20 24.83 -22.47 -38.55
CA PHE A 20 25.95 -22.27 -37.60
C PHE A 20 26.16 -23.43 -36.61
N SER A 21 25.36 -24.49 -36.74
CA SER A 21 25.45 -25.68 -35.89
C SER A 21 26.19 -26.83 -36.59
N ASN A 22 26.16 -26.93 -37.92
CA ASN A 22 26.72 -28.09 -38.61
C ASN A 22 28.25 -28.18 -38.58
N ASP A 23 28.99 -27.07 -38.62
CA ASP A 23 30.47 -27.15 -38.73
C ASP A 23 31.21 -27.47 -37.42
N LEU A 24 30.50 -27.66 -36.30
CA LEU A 24 31.10 -28.00 -35.00
C LEU A 24 30.32 -29.09 -34.22
N ILE A 25 29.34 -29.74 -34.84
CA ILE A 25 28.52 -30.80 -34.21
C ILE A 25 29.08 -32.22 -34.44
N SER A 26 30.00 -32.45 -35.38
CA SER A 26 30.39 -33.83 -35.74
C SER A 26 31.22 -34.57 -34.68
N ASP A 27 32.06 -33.88 -33.90
CA ASP A 27 33.13 -34.59 -33.18
C ASP A 27 32.83 -34.93 -31.71
N GLU A 28 31.91 -34.21 -31.04
CA GLU A 28 31.53 -34.51 -29.64
C GLU A 28 30.17 -35.22 -29.51
N TYR A 29 29.32 -35.21 -30.55
CA TYR A 29 27.98 -35.82 -30.51
C TYR A 29 27.98 -37.32 -30.87
N SER A 30 29.10 -37.86 -31.35
CA SER A 30 29.20 -39.25 -31.84
C SER A 30 29.39 -40.31 -30.74
N LYS A 31 29.44 -39.93 -29.45
CA LYS A 31 29.72 -40.89 -28.35
C LYS A 31 28.61 -41.10 -27.31
N GLU A 32 27.42 -40.49 -27.44
CA GLU A 32 26.28 -40.84 -26.58
C GLU A 32 25.09 -41.33 -27.41
N LYS A 33 24.70 -42.60 -27.18
CA LYS A 33 23.52 -43.26 -27.77
C LYS A 33 22.28 -42.37 -27.66
N GLN A 34 21.60 -42.22 -28.80
CA GLN A 34 20.41 -41.41 -29.03
C GLN A 34 19.31 -41.61 -27.98
N LYS A 35 19.09 -40.56 -27.19
CA LYS A 35 17.77 -40.22 -26.65
C LYS A 35 17.41 -38.88 -27.27
N THR A 36 16.35 -38.78 -28.06
CA THR A 36 15.87 -37.49 -28.58
C THR A 36 15.41 -36.63 -27.42
N LEU A 37 16.28 -35.71 -27.00
CA LEU A 37 16.04 -34.79 -25.90
C LEU A 37 14.89 -33.84 -26.25
N GLY A 38 14.01 -33.59 -25.29
CA GLY A 38 12.98 -32.56 -25.44
C GLY A 38 13.60 -31.17 -25.56
N ILE A 39 12.89 -30.21 -26.17
CA ILE A 39 13.39 -28.84 -26.41
C ILE A 39 13.99 -28.18 -25.15
N LEU A 40 13.38 -28.41 -23.99
CA LEU A 40 13.86 -27.89 -22.70
C LEU A 40 15.17 -28.57 -22.25
N GLU A 41 15.29 -29.88 -22.44
CA GLU A 41 16.46 -30.66 -22.07
C GLU A 41 17.65 -30.29 -22.97
N THR A 42 17.41 -30.16 -24.27
CA THR A 42 18.37 -29.65 -25.27
C THR A 42 18.85 -28.24 -24.90
N TYR A 43 17.95 -27.34 -24.53
CA TYR A 43 18.32 -25.99 -24.09
C TYR A 43 19.21 -26.00 -22.84
N VAL A 44 18.88 -26.84 -21.84
CA VAL A 44 19.68 -26.98 -20.61
C VAL A 44 21.07 -27.54 -20.92
N GLN A 45 21.17 -28.54 -21.79
CA GLN A 45 22.45 -29.09 -22.21
C GLN A 45 23.29 -28.07 -22.98
N LEU A 46 22.72 -27.39 -23.98
CA LEU A 46 23.42 -26.34 -24.74
C LEU A 46 23.91 -25.21 -23.84
N SER A 47 23.12 -24.83 -22.83
CA SER A 47 23.51 -23.85 -21.81
C SER A 47 24.71 -24.31 -20.98
N LYS A 48 24.75 -25.60 -20.59
CA LYS A 48 25.89 -26.21 -19.88
C LYS A 48 27.16 -26.29 -20.76
N ILE A 49 27.03 -26.73 -22.00
CA ILE A 49 28.15 -26.82 -22.96
C ILE A 49 28.74 -25.42 -23.19
N ASN A 50 27.89 -24.43 -23.45
CA ASN A 50 28.34 -23.07 -23.66
C ASN A 50 28.99 -22.45 -22.42
N LYS A 51 28.57 -22.87 -21.21
CA LYS A 51 29.25 -22.51 -19.95
C LYS A 51 30.68 -23.04 -19.89
N LYS A 52 30.88 -24.31 -20.26
CA LYS A 52 32.19 -24.97 -20.26
C LYS A 52 33.12 -24.31 -21.28
N LYS A 53 32.68 -24.17 -22.54
CA LYS A 53 33.46 -23.54 -23.62
C LYS A 53 33.89 -22.10 -23.29
N ASN A 54 33.02 -21.29 -22.70
CA ASN A 54 33.39 -19.93 -22.30
C ASN A 54 34.43 -19.88 -21.17
N LYS A 55 34.38 -20.81 -20.20
CA LYS A 55 35.42 -20.90 -19.17
C LYS A 55 36.77 -21.30 -19.75
N GLU A 56 36.78 -22.22 -20.71
CA GLU A 56 38.00 -22.68 -21.38
C GLU A 56 38.66 -21.56 -22.20
N ILE A 57 37.88 -20.80 -22.97
CA ILE A 57 38.38 -19.64 -23.72
C ILE A 57 39.01 -18.60 -22.79
N LEU A 58 38.33 -18.28 -21.68
CA LEU A 58 38.89 -17.34 -20.71
C LEU A 58 40.20 -17.85 -20.08
N ARG A 59 40.31 -19.15 -19.81
CA ARG A 59 41.57 -19.73 -19.32
C ARG A 59 42.68 -19.63 -20.36
N LYS A 60 42.40 -19.94 -21.63
CA LYS A 60 43.37 -19.89 -22.74
C LYS A 60 43.86 -18.47 -23.08
N LEU A 61 43.05 -17.46 -22.80
CA LEU A 61 43.34 -16.07 -23.15
C LEU A 61 43.89 -15.23 -21.98
N LYS A 62 43.96 -15.77 -20.76
CA LYS A 62 44.57 -15.10 -19.60
C LYS A 62 46.09 -14.96 -19.79
N GLY A 63 46.65 -13.79 -19.47
CA GLY A 63 48.11 -13.53 -19.50
C GLY A 63 48.66 -12.96 -20.81
N ARG A 64 47.80 -12.58 -21.77
CA ARG A 64 48.22 -11.88 -23.00
C ARG A 64 48.38 -10.36 -22.72
N PRO A 65 49.41 -9.68 -23.24
CA PRO A 65 49.67 -8.25 -23.01
C PRO A 65 48.56 -7.34 -23.55
N SER A 66 48.48 -6.11 -23.03
CA SER A 66 47.52 -5.08 -23.47
C SER A 66 47.79 -4.66 -24.92
N VAL A 67 46.72 -4.42 -25.68
CA VAL A 67 46.78 -4.04 -27.10
C VAL A 67 46.67 -2.52 -27.23
N ASN A 68 47.51 -1.91 -28.05
CA ASN A 68 47.35 -0.50 -28.42
C ASN A 68 46.10 -0.35 -29.31
N LEU A 69 45.08 0.35 -28.80
CA LEU A 69 43.79 0.55 -29.49
C LEU A 69 43.90 1.40 -30.76
N GLU A 70 45.01 2.09 -30.98
CA GLU A 70 45.24 2.93 -32.17
C GLU A 70 45.48 2.10 -33.44
N ASP A 71 45.99 0.88 -33.30
CA ASP A 71 46.31 -0.06 -34.39
C ASP A 71 45.16 -1.02 -34.74
N VAL A 72 44.06 -0.91 -33.98
CA VAL A 72 42.88 -1.75 -34.13
C VAL A 72 41.89 -1.13 -35.12
N GLU A 73 41.54 -1.88 -36.15
CA GLU A 73 40.53 -1.49 -37.13
C GLU A 73 39.12 -1.91 -36.69
N HIS A 74 38.97 -3.17 -36.23
CA HIS A 74 37.68 -3.72 -35.80
C HIS A 74 37.79 -4.50 -34.48
N ILE A 75 36.79 -4.32 -33.62
CA ILE A 75 36.58 -5.14 -32.42
C ILE A 75 35.21 -5.79 -32.51
N ASN A 76 35.18 -7.12 -32.43
CA ASN A 76 33.96 -7.92 -32.37
C ASN A 76 33.94 -8.77 -31.10
N LEU A 77 32.76 -9.06 -30.55
CA LEU A 77 32.65 -9.98 -29.42
C LEU A 77 32.90 -11.41 -29.88
N HIS A 78 33.60 -12.21 -29.07
CA HIS A 78 33.81 -13.62 -29.39
C HIS A 78 32.46 -14.36 -29.47
N SER A 79 32.29 -15.22 -30.48
CA SER A 79 31.02 -15.87 -30.81
C SER A 79 30.41 -16.66 -29.63
N THR A 80 31.24 -17.34 -28.84
CA THR A 80 30.81 -18.06 -27.63
C THR A 80 30.29 -17.14 -26.54
N TYR A 81 30.84 -15.92 -26.43
CA TYR A 81 30.40 -14.92 -25.49
C TYR A 81 29.06 -14.33 -25.91
N VAL A 82 28.90 -14.02 -27.20
CA VAL A 82 27.61 -13.62 -27.78
C VAL A 82 26.54 -14.68 -27.51
N ARG A 83 26.84 -15.97 -27.79
CA ARG A 83 25.94 -17.09 -27.46
C ARG A 83 25.57 -17.10 -25.98
N SER A 84 26.55 -16.89 -25.08
CA SER A 84 26.28 -16.78 -23.64
C SER A 84 25.33 -15.63 -23.32
N LEU A 85 25.53 -14.45 -23.90
CA LEU A 85 24.61 -13.33 -23.69
C LEU A 85 23.19 -13.72 -24.07
N PHE A 86 22.97 -14.41 -25.19
CA PHE A 86 21.64 -14.89 -25.59
C PHE A 86 21.04 -15.90 -24.61
N PHE A 87 21.80 -16.90 -24.17
CA PHE A 87 21.29 -17.92 -23.25
C PHE A 87 20.90 -17.38 -21.88
N PHE A 88 21.62 -16.39 -21.36
CA PHE A 88 21.43 -15.91 -19.98
C PHE A 88 20.66 -14.59 -19.88
N SER A 89 20.34 -13.95 -21.00
CA SER A 89 19.55 -12.72 -21.03
C SER A 89 18.05 -12.98 -20.88
N LYS A 90 17.35 -12.03 -20.25
CA LYS A 90 15.88 -12.05 -20.23
C LYS A 90 15.34 -11.72 -21.62
N LYS A 91 14.39 -12.52 -22.11
CA LYS A 91 13.71 -12.34 -23.42
C LYS A 91 13.33 -10.88 -23.73
N ARG A 92 12.82 -10.16 -22.73
CA ARG A 92 12.40 -8.74 -22.85
C ARG A 92 13.49 -7.78 -23.30
N PHE A 93 14.76 -8.07 -22.99
CA PHE A 93 15.91 -7.27 -23.42
C PHE A 93 16.49 -7.79 -24.74
N LEU A 94 16.39 -9.09 -25.01
CA LEU A 94 16.76 -9.66 -26.31
C LEU A 94 15.91 -9.09 -27.46
N ASN A 95 14.63 -8.84 -27.21
CA ASN A 95 13.77 -8.17 -28.18
C ASN A 95 14.22 -6.74 -28.54
N LEU A 96 15.06 -6.10 -27.72
CA LEU A 96 15.60 -4.77 -27.99
C LEU A 96 16.92 -4.82 -28.79
N VAL A 97 17.52 -6.00 -28.94
CA VAL A 97 18.79 -6.22 -29.66
C VAL A 97 18.60 -6.32 -31.17
N ALA A 98 17.42 -6.78 -31.62
CA ALA A 98 17.21 -7.25 -33.00
C ALA A 98 17.37 -6.17 -34.08
N ASP A 99 17.17 -4.90 -33.75
CA ASP A 99 17.01 -3.84 -34.75
C ASP A 99 18.16 -2.79 -34.74
N ASP A 100 19.09 -2.83 -33.77
CA ASP A 100 20.14 -1.80 -33.62
C ASP A 100 21.39 -2.31 -32.88
N GLN A 101 22.53 -2.35 -33.57
CA GLN A 101 23.84 -2.71 -33.02
C GLN A 101 24.26 -1.80 -31.85
N CYS A 102 23.96 -0.50 -31.91
CA CYS A 102 24.29 0.44 -30.84
C CYS A 102 23.47 0.19 -29.58
N ASN A 103 22.21 -0.23 -29.74
CA ASN A 103 21.36 -0.62 -28.62
C ASN A 103 21.87 -1.90 -27.95
N PHE A 104 22.39 -2.87 -28.72
CA PHE A 104 23.04 -4.07 -28.16
C PHE A 104 24.20 -3.71 -27.21
N PHE A 105 25.11 -2.84 -27.63
CA PHE A 105 26.24 -2.42 -26.80
C PHE A 105 25.79 -1.58 -25.60
N SER A 106 24.74 -0.76 -25.74
CA SER A 106 24.15 -0.02 -24.62
C SER A 106 23.48 -0.93 -23.58
N LEU A 107 22.78 -1.98 -24.02
CA LEU A 107 22.24 -3.01 -23.11
C LEU A 107 23.35 -3.78 -22.40
N LEU A 108 24.49 -4.00 -23.06
CA LEU A 108 25.65 -4.68 -22.50
C LEU A 108 26.38 -3.81 -21.45
N GLU A 109 26.62 -2.53 -21.76
CA GLU A 109 27.17 -1.52 -20.85
C GLU A 109 26.32 -1.39 -19.58
N ASN A 110 24.99 -1.39 -19.74
CA ASN A 110 24.05 -1.22 -18.65
C ASN A 110 23.73 -2.52 -17.87
N LYS A 111 24.49 -3.61 -18.11
CA LYS A 111 24.33 -4.93 -17.46
C LYS A 111 22.90 -5.51 -17.61
N LEU A 112 22.21 -5.22 -18.72
CA LEU A 112 20.86 -5.72 -18.99
C LEU A 112 20.85 -7.06 -19.75
N LEU A 113 21.95 -7.38 -20.42
CA LEU A 113 22.20 -8.70 -21.01
C LEU A 113 22.89 -9.60 -19.98
N GLY A 114 22.37 -10.82 -19.83
CA GLY A 114 22.82 -11.77 -18.81
C GLY A 114 24.18 -12.38 -19.14
N ARG A 115 25.04 -12.50 -18.12
CA ARG A 115 26.35 -13.13 -18.20
C ARG A 115 26.33 -14.43 -17.39
N ASN A 116 26.87 -15.51 -17.96
CA ASN A 116 26.99 -16.83 -17.31
C ASN A 116 28.12 -16.88 -16.28
N LEU A 117 29.05 -15.94 -16.36
CA LEU A 117 30.28 -15.94 -15.58
C LEU A 117 30.16 -14.93 -14.44
N LYS A 118 30.51 -15.37 -13.23
CA LYS A 118 30.82 -14.44 -12.15
C LYS A 118 32.00 -13.59 -12.62
N LEU A 119 31.68 -12.32 -12.84
CA LEU A 119 32.50 -11.12 -12.70
C LEU A 119 33.95 -11.26 -13.22
N SER A 120 34.09 -10.98 -14.51
CA SER A 120 35.16 -10.10 -14.93
C SER A 120 34.50 -9.07 -15.83
N ASN A 121 34.72 -7.78 -15.57
CA ASN A 121 34.43 -6.73 -16.55
C ASN A 121 35.20 -6.95 -17.85
N SER A 122 36.16 -7.86 -17.89
CA SER A 122 36.86 -8.25 -19.11
C SER A 122 36.09 -9.32 -19.88
N ILE A 123 36.02 -9.13 -21.19
CA ILE A 123 35.26 -9.96 -22.11
C ILE A 123 36.17 -10.47 -23.23
N PRO A 124 35.94 -11.68 -23.76
CA PRO A 124 36.69 -12.17 -24.89
C PRO A 124 36.22 -11.47 -26.17
N VAL A 125 37.18 -10.93 -26.92
CA VAL A 125 36.98 -10.21 -28.18
C VAL A 125 37.86 -10.77 -29.28
N VAL A 126 37.42 -10.57 -30.51
CA VAL A 126 38.16 -10.79 -31.74
C VAL A 126 38.56 -9.42 -32.26
N ILE A 127 39.85 -9.18 -32.39
CA ILE A 127 40.43 -7.93 -32.87
C ILE A 127 40.94 -8.17 -34.29
N THR A 128 40.62 -7.24 -35.20
CA THR A 128 41.25 -7.15 -36.52
C THR A 128 42.12 -5.89 -36.51
N ASN A 129 43.43 -6.07 -36.65
CA ASN A 129 44.38 -4.97 -36.74
C ASN A 129 44.36 -4.36 -38.15
N LYS A 130 44.88 -3.14 -38.31
CA LYS A 130 45.02 -2.49 -39.64
C LYS A 130 45.85 -3.29 -40.65
N SER A 131 46.69 -4.21 -40.17
CA SER A 131 47.46 -5.15 -41.00
C SER A 131 46.64 -6.36 -41.49
N GLY A 132 45.36 -6.44 -41.14
CA GLY A 132 44.48 -7.56 -41.47
C GLY A 132 44.62 -8.79 -40.55
N SER A 133 45.55 -8.78 -39.59
CA SER A 133 45.71 -9.90 -38.65
C SER A 133 44.55 -9.98 -37.66
N VAL A 134 44.09 -11.21 -37.40
CA VAL A 134 42.95 -11.50 -36.52
C VAL A 134 43.44 -12.17 -35.24
N GLU A 135 43.13 -11.57 -34.09
CA GLU A 135 43.58 -12.06 -32.79
C GLU A 135 42.45 -12.15 -31.76
N ASN A 136 42.46 -13.23 -30.98
CA ASN A 136 41.58 -13.38 -29.81
C ASN A 136 42.25 -12.78 -28.56
N ARG A 137 41.53 -11.88 -27.86
CA ARG A 137 42.02 -11.19 -26.65
C ARG A 137 40.95 -11.13 -25.57
N ILE A 138 41.37 -10.87 -24.34
CA ILE A 138 40.49 -10.48 -23.24
C ILE A 138 40.69 -8.98 -23.04
N MET A 139 39.60 -8.21 -23.05
CA MET A 139 39.65 -6.76 -22.89
C MET A 139 38.59 -6.28 -21.88
N PRO A 140 38.87 -5.23 -21.08
CA PRO A 140 37.85 -4.56 -20.29
C PRO A 140 36.67 -4.11 -21.17
N LEU A 141 35.46 -4.41 -20.72
CA LEU A 141 34.23 -4.01 -21.40
C LEU A 141 34.17 -2.49 -21.59
N THR A 142 34.67 -1.72 -20.63
CA THR A 142 34.73 -0.25 -20.72
C THR A 142 35.51 0.21 -21.94
N GLU A 143 36.68 -0.39 -22.21
CA GLU A 143 37.50 -0.07 -23.38
C GLU A 143 36.81 -0.48 -24.69
N VAL A 144 36.21 -1.69 -24.71
CA VAL A 144 35.45 -2.17 -25.88
C VAL A 144 34.27 -1.23 -26.19
N ILE A 145 33.50 -0.83 -25.17
CA ILE A 145 32.38 0.09 -25.32
C ILE A 145 32.86 1.47 -25.79
N GLN A 146 33.93 2.00 -25.21
CA GLN A 146 34.51 3.29 -25.63
C GLN A 146 34.95 3.28 -27.10
N PHE A 147 35.63 2.21 -27.53
CA PHE A 147 36.04 2.04 -28.93
C PHE A 147 34.82 2.02 -29.87
N ILE A 148 33.83 1.16 -29.57
CA ILE A 148 32.63 1.02 -30.39
C ILE A 148 31.81 2.32 -30.42
N TYR A 149 31.64 3.00 -29.29
CA TYR A 149 30.91 4.26 -29.23
C TYR A 149 31.62 5.38 -29.99
N LYS A 150 32.96 5.44 -29.93
CA LYS A 150 33.74 6.42 -30.68
C LYS A 150 33.66 6.19 -32.19
N LYS A 151 33.72 4.94 -32.65
CA LYS A 151 33.82 4.58 -34.08
C LYS A 151 32.47 4.35 -34.76
N ARG A 152 31.49 3.77 -34.07
CA ARG A 152 30.24 3.27 -34.66
C ARG A 152 28.96 3.87 -34.03
N CYS A 153 29.00 4.30 -32.77
CA CYS A 153 27.79 4.70 -32.02
C CYS A 153 27.93 6.03 -31.25
N PRO A 154 28.14 7.18 -31.95
CA PRO A 154 28.45 8.46 -31.30
C PRO A 154 27.34 8.95 -30.36
N LYS A 155 26.07 8.79 -30.73
CA LYS A 155 24.92 9.15 -29.87
C LYS A 155 24.91 8.38 -28.55
N GLN A 156 25.41 7.15 -28.53
CA GLN A 156 25.49 6.38 -27.29
C GLN A 156 26.63 6.83 -26.39
N LYS A 157 27.71 7.39 -26.95
CA LYS A 157 28.78 8.05 -26.19
C LYS A 157 28.25 9.23 -25.38
N GLU A 158 27.40 10.05 -26.01
CA GLU A 158 26.76 11.20 -25.36
C GLU A 158 25.82 10.72 -24.24
N ASN A 159 24.95 9.75 -24.53
CA ASN A 159 24.04 9.18 -23.54
C ASN A 159 24.78 8.57 -22.34
N SER A 160 25.86 7.80 -22.58
CA SER A 160 26.69 7.23 -21.51
C SER A 160 27.27 8.32 -20.61
N THR A 161 27.72 9.43 -21.21
CA THR A 161 28.22 10.59 -20.47
C THR A 161 27.12 11.24 -19.63
N LEU A 162 25.94 11.45 -20.21
CA LEU A 162 24.78 12.04 -19.53
C LEU A 162 24.27 11.19 -18.35
N PHE A 163 24.32 9.87 -18.47
CA PHE A 163 23.91 8.93 -17.42
C PHE A 163 25.07 8.45 -16.52
N SER A 164 26.25 9.05 -16.65
CA SER A 164 27.37 8.81 -15.74
C SER A 164 27.08 9.30 -14.32
N LYS A 165 27.81 8.79 -13.33
CA LYS A 165 27.61 9.14 -11.91
C LYS A 165 27.63 10.64 -11.65
N LYS A 166 28.48 11.37 -12.37
CA LYS A 166 28.67 12.82 -12.23
C LYS A 166 27.45 13.63 -12.69
N TYR A 167 26.78 13.18 -13.76
CA TYR A 167 25.70 13.94 -14.40
C TYR A 167 24.31 13.35 -14.18
N PHE A 168 24.22 12.16 -13.57
CA PHE A 168 22.99 11.41 -13.40
C PHE A 168 21.84 12.24 -12.82
N GLU A 169 22.04 12.93 -11.69
CA GLU A 169 20.96 13.69 -11.03
C GLU A 169 20.41 14.79 -11.95
N LYS A 170 21.31 15.57 -12.57
CA LYS A 170 20.94 16.64 -13.51
C LYS A 170 20.23 16.10 -14.75
N THR A 171 20.68 14.96 -15.27
CA THR A 171 20.09 14.31 -16.44
C THR A 171 18.73 13.71 -16.10
N PHE A 172 18.62 12.99 -14.98
CA PHE A 172 17.40 12.31 -14.56
C PHE A 172 16.27 13.30 -14.25
N ASN A 173 16.58 14.40 -13.55
CA ASN A 173 15.60 15.44 -13.19
C ASN A 173 15.00 16.18 -14.40
N LYS A 174 15.62 16.10 -15.58
CA LYS A 174 15.05 16.65 -16.82
C LYS A 174 13.92 15.77 -17.39
N PHE A 175 13.81 14.51 -16.97
CA PHE A 175 12.74 13.63 -17.41
C PHE A 175 11.47 13.90 -16.62
N ASN A 176 10.44 14.41 -17.31
CA ASN A 176 9.11 14.47 -16.74
C ASN A 176 8.38 13.14 -17.00
N PHE A 177 8.34 12.27 -15.99
CA PHE A 177 7.55 11.03 -16.02
C PHE A 177 6.07 11.33 -15.77
N GLU A 178 5.41 11.97 -16.75
CA GLU A 178 3.98 12.18 -16.70
C GLU A 178 3.25 10.85 -16.84
N MET A 179 2.43 10.52 -15.84
CA MET A 179 1.61 9.32 -15.88
C MET A 179 0.54 9.49 -16.96
N PRO A 180 0.43 8.56 -17.91
CA PRO A 180 -0.49 8.71 -19.01
C PRO A 180 -1.93 8.70 -18.52
N LYS A 181 -2.74 9.64 -19.03
CA LYS A 181 -4.12 9.88 -18.56
C LYS A 181 -5.15 8.96 -19.23
N ASN A 182 -4.84 8.46 -20.42
CA ASN A 182 -5.69 7.58 -21.20
C ASN A 182 -4.86 6.56 -21.99
N GLU A 183 -5.52 5.51 -22.48
CA GLU A 183 -4.86 4.39 -23.16
C GLU A 183 -4.06 4.85 -24.40
N ARG A 184 -4.62 5.75 -25.21
CA ARG A 184 -3.96 6.27 -26.42
C ARG A 184 -2.66 7.02 -26.07
N SER A 185 -2.71 7.93 -25.10
CA SER A 185 -1.54 8.66 -24.60
C SER A 185 -0.50 7.73 -24.01
N CYS A 186 -0.95 6.67 -23.30
CA CYS A 186 -0.08 5.67 -22.73
C CYS A 186 0.65 4.86 -23.81
N MET A 187 -0.07 4.37 -24.81
CA MET A 187 0.54 3.60 -25.90
C MET A 187 1.55 4.43 -26.67
N LYS A 188 1.25 5.72 -26.93
CA LYS A 188 2.19 6.65 -27.56
C LYS A 188 3.45 6.84 -26.71
N ALA A 189 3.29 7.09 -25.41
CA ALA A 189 4.42 7.24 -24.49
C ALA A 189 5.28 5.97 -24.43
N HIS A 190 4.65 4.79 -24.39
CA HIS A 190 5.33 3.50 -24.38
C HIS A 190 6.17 3.27 -25.64
N ILE A 191 5.60 3.50 -26.82
CA ILE A 191 6.30 3.37 -28.10
C ILE A 191 7.48 4.33 -28.18
N ASN A 192 7.29 5.59 -27.77
CA ASN A 192 8.35 6.59 -27.76
C ASN A 192 9.50 6.21 -26.83
N LEU A 193 9.18 5.69 -25.65
CA LEU A 193 10.18 5.25 -24.67
C LEU A 193 10.93 4.00 -25.14
N ILE A 194 10.26 3.05 -25.79
CA ILE A 194 10.93 1.83 -26.30
C ILE A 194 11.91 2.15 -27.42
N LYS A 195 11.53 3.06 -28.32
CA LYS A 195 12.39 3.50 -29.43
C LYS A 195 13.50 4.45 -28.99
N SER A 196 13.51 4.85 -27.71
CA SER A 196 14.45 5.85 -27.21
C SER A 196 15.83 5.24 -26.97
N PRO A 197 16.92 5.88 -27.45
CA PRO A 197 18.29 5.37 -27.28
C PRO A 197 18.75 5.36 -25.82
N ILE A 198 18.02 6.05 -24.93
CA ILE A 198 18.30 6.11 -23.49
C ILE A 198 17.65 4.97 -22.69
N LEU A 199 16.76 4.16 -23.30
CA LEU A 199 16.01 3.12 -22.61
C LEU A 199 16.91 2.15 -21.81
N PRO A 200 18.08 1.71 -22.31
CA PRO A 200 18.98 0.85 -21.53
C PRO A 200 19.43 1.49 -20.21
N TYR A 201 19.72 2.79 -20.21
CA TYR A 201 20.12 3.54 -19.01
C TYR A 201 18.95 3.67 -18.02
N LEU A 202 17.74 3.92 -18.52
CA LEU A 202 16.53 3.94 -17.70
C LEU A 202 16.23 2.57 -17.09
N CYS A 203 16.46 1.48 -17.82
CA CYS A 203 16.22 0.12 -17.34
C CYS A 203 17.31 -0.44 -16.43
N LYS A 204 18.52 0.14 -16.43
CA LYS A 204 19.58 -0.15 -15.44
C LYS A 204 19.09 0.12 -14.02
N ILE A 205 18.39 1.23 -13.82
CA ILE A 205 17.92 1.70 -12.51
C ILE A 205 17.14 0.63 -11.73
N PRO A 206 15.97 0.14 -12.21
CA PRO A 206 15.19 -0.83 -11.47
C PRO A 206 15.91 -2.19 -11.34
N VAL A 207 16.85 -2.51 -12.22
CA VAL A 207 17.65 -3.74 -12.11
C VAL A 207 18.60 -3.64 -10.92
N PHE A 208 19.38 -2.56 -10.83
CA PHE A 208 20.34 -2.33 -9.74
C PHE A 208 19.63 -2.24 -8.38
N LEU A 209 18.53 -1.48 -8.31
CA LEU A 209 17.73 -1.36 -7.08
C LEU A 209 17.17 -2.69 -6.58
N ASN A 210 16.90 -3.66 -7.48
CA ASN A 210 16.41 -4.99 -7.10
C ASN A 210 17.54 -5.99 -6.81
N MET A 211 18.77 -5.70 -7.24
CA MET A 211 19.95 -6.55 -7.02
C MET A 211 20.73 -6.20 -5.75
N GLU A 212 20.44 -5.11 -5.07
CA GLU A 212 21.15 -4.67 -3.86
C GLU A 212 21.39 -5.78 -2.82
N ASN A 213 20.34 -6.50 -2.42
CA ASN A 213 20.46 -7.60 -1.46
C ASN A 213 21.30 -8.77 -1.99
N LYS A 214 21.40 -8.91 -3.32
CA LYS A 214 22.30 -9.88 -3.93
C LYS A 214 23.75 -9.38 -3.85
N PHE A 215 24.00 -8.12 -4.19
CA PHE A 215 25.32 -7.48 -4.08
C PHE A 215 25.88 -7.56 -2.66
N LEU A 216 25.08 -7.20 -1.65
CA LEU A 216 25.49 -7.30 -0.24
C LEU A 216 25.79 -8.73 0.20
N ARG A 217 25.03 -9.71 -0.31
CA ARG A 217 25.31 -11.14 -0.03
C ARG A 217 26.56 -11.65 -0.74
N ASP A 218 26.86 -11.13 -1.92
CA ASP A 218 28.05 -11.53 -2.69
C ASP A 218 29.32 -10.92 -2.09
N LEU A 219 29.28 -9.72 -1.48
CA LEU A 219 30.40 -9.16 -0.69
C LEU A 219 30.75 -9.97 0.55
N ASN A 220 29.77 -10.64 1.17
CA ASN A 220 30.00 -11.45 2.37
C ASN A 220 30.58 -12.85 2.04
N ARG A 221 31.02 -13.09 0.80
CA ARG A 221 31.63 -14.34 0.35
C ARG A 221 33.10 -14.10 0.01
N GLU A 222 33.91 -15.14 0.04
CA GLU A 222 35.24 -15.09 -0.54
C GLU A 222 35.15 -14.82 -2.05
N ILE A 223 35.63 -13.65 -2.46
CA ILE A 223 35.64 -13.15 -3.83
C ILE A 223 37.01 -12.54 -4.15
N MET A 224 37.34 -12.41 -5.44
CA MET A 224 38.59 -11.78 -5.83
C MET A 224 38.54 -10.25 -5.66
N PRO A 225 39.67 -9.56 -5.40
CA PRO A 225 39.70 -8.10 -5.19
C PRO A 225 39.06 -7.29 -6.33
N SER A 226 39.26 -7.73 -7.58
CA SER A 226 38.65 -7.09 -8.76
C SER A 226 37.13 -7.27 -8.85
N GLU A 227 36.60 -8.38 -8.31
CA GLU A 227 35.16 -8.62 -8.22
C GLU A 227 34.56 -7.79 -7.08
N GLU A 228 35.27 -7.65 -5.96
CA GLU A 228 34.87 -6.82 -4.84
C GLU A 228 34.73 -5.35 -5.25
N GLU A 229 35.72 -4.80 -5.94
CA GLU A 229 35.70 -3.43 -6.45
C GLU A 229 34.49 -3.18 -7.38
N GLU A 230 34.17 -4.14 -8.25
CA GLU A 230 33.02 -4.05 -9.15
C GLU A 230 31.68 -4.03 -8.37
N ILE A 231 31.54 -4.87 -7.36
CA ILE A 231 30.32 -4.91 -6.53
C ILE A 231 30.18 -3.63 -5.72
N LEU A 232 31.29 -3.11 -5.17
CA LEU A 232 31.31 -1.82 -4.48
C LEU A 232 30.89 -0.68 -5.42
N ASP A 233 31.34 -0.71 -6.67
CA ASP A 233 30.95 0.28 -7.69
C ASP A 233 29.45 0.23 -8.00
N ASP A 234 28.90 -0.97 -8.18
CA ASP A 234 27.46 -1.20 -8.40
C ASP A 234 26.62 -0.75 -7.19
N LEU A 235 27.11 -0.95 -5.96
CA LEU A 235 26.47 -0.47 -4.74
C LEU A 235 26.51 1.05 -4.61
N ARG A 236 27.61 1.71 -4.99
CA ARG A 236 27.69 3.19 -5.04
C ARG A 236 26.65 3.75 -6.02
N ILE A 237 26.51 3.14 -7.20
CA ILE A 237 25.46 3.51 -8.18
C ILE A 237 24.06 3.27 -7.60
N THR A 238 23.86 2.14 -6.93
CA THR A 238 22.56 1.81 -6.32
C THR A 238 22.16 2.82 -5.24
N LYS A 239 23.11 3.29 -4.42
CA LYS A 239 22.90 4.34 -3.43
C LYS A 239 22.53 5.67 -4.09
N LEU A 240 23.19 6.04 -5.19
CA LEU A 240 22.84 7.22 -5.97
C LEU A 240 21.39 7.14 -6.47
N PHE A 241 20.99 6.03 -7.09
CA PHE A 241 19.61 5.83 -7.56
C PHE A 241 18.58 5.94 -6.43
N LYS A 242 18.89 5.42 -5.23
CA LYS A 242 17.98 5.55 -4.08
C LYS A 242 17.78 6.99 -3.62
N LYS A 243 18.82 7.81 -3.70
CA LYS A 243 18.79 9.21 -3.28
C LYS A 243 18.02 10.08 -4.28
N SER A 244 18.25 9.86 -5.57
CA SER A 244 17.81 10.80 -6.61
C SER A 244 16.48 10.42 -7.27
N ILE A 245 15.92 9.23 -6.99
CA ILE A 245 14.72 8.72 -7.68
C ILE A 245 13.59 8.52 -6.69
N SER A 246 12.43 9.12 -7.00
CA SER A 246 11.23 8.99 -6.20
C SER A 246 10.62 7.58 -6.30
N VAL A 247 9.79 7.25 -5.31
CA VAL A 247 9.06 5.97 -5.28
C VAL A 247 8.15 5.80 -6.52
N LYS A 248 7.58 6.89 -7.02
CA LYS A 248 6.71 6.91 -8.21
C LYS A 248 7.49 6.60 -9.48
N GLU A 249 8.64 7.23 -9.67
CA GLU A 249 9.50 7.03 -10.84
C GLU A 249 10.08 5.62 -10.86
N LYS A 250 10.53 5.11 -9.70
CA LYS A 250 10.98 3.72 -9.56
C LYS A 250 9.91 2.74 -10.07
N PHE A 251 8.66 2.93 -9.66
CA PHE A 251 7.56 2.06 -10.08
C PHE A 251 7.29 2.16 -11.59
N PHE A 252 7.31 3.38 -12.14
CA PHE A 252 7.15 3.60 -13.57
C PHE A 252 8.22 2.88 -14.39
N LEU A 253 9.49 3.03 -14.01
CA LEU A 253 10.61 2.37 -14.67
C LEU A 253 10.54 0.85 -14.52
N GLU A 254 10.15 0.34 -13.35
CA GLU A 254 9.92 -1.10 -13.18
C GLU A 254 8.84 -1.62 -14.13
N ASN A 255 7.73 -0.90 -14.28
CA ASN A 255 6.65 -1.28 -15.20
C ASN A 255 7.11 -1.22 -16.66
N LEU A 256 7.73 -0.11 -17.08
CA LEU A 256 8.30 0.07 -18.41
C LEU A 256 9.25 -1.08 -18.76
N CYS A 257 10.23 -1.34 -17.90
CA CYS A 257 11.28 -2.33 -18.16
C CYS A 257 10.82 -3.78 -17.97
N LYS A 258 9.66 -4.02 -17.31
CA LYS A 258 9.00 -5.33 -17.29
C LYS A 258 8.20 -5.58 -18.57
N ASN A 259 7.62 -4.53 -19.15
CA ASN A 259 6.68 -4.61 -20.27
C ASN A 259 7.22 -3.94 -21.55
N THR A 260 8.51 -4.04 -21.83
CA THR A 260 9.15 -3.50 -23.04
C THR A 260 8.59 -4.11 -24.33
N ASN A 261 7.99 -5.29 -24.26
CA ASN A 261 7.42 -6.01 -25.39
C ASN A 261 5.89 -5.92 -25.50
N SER A 262 5.22 -5.24 -24.56
CA SER A 262 3.75 -5.18 -24.53
C SER A 262 3.25 -3.84 -24.01
N GLY A 263 2.86 -2.96 -24.94
CA GLY A 263 2.23 -1.68 -24.61
C GLY A 263 0.92 -1.88 -23.86
N LYS A 264 0.13 -2.90 -24.21
CA LYS A 264 -1.11 -3.23 -23.48
C LYS A 264 -0.83 -3.53 -22.01
N ASN A 265 0.18 -4.36 -21.71
CA ASN A 265 0.51 -4.69 -20.32
C ASN A 265 1.08 -3.47 -19.59
N PHE A 266 1.97 -2.70 -20.23
CA PHE A 266 2.47 -1.44 -19.66
C PHE A 266 1.32 -0.48 -19.32
N CYS A 267 0.37 -0.32 -20.24
CA CYS A 267 -0.73 0.61 -20.10
C CYS A 267 -1.83 0.14 -19.16
N SER A 268 -2.03 -1.17 -19.00
CA SER A 268 -3.00 -1.70 -18.04
C SER A 268 -2.77 -1.23 -16.60
N PHE A 269 -1.52 -0.87 -16.25
CA PHE A 269 -1.22 -0.28 -14.95
C PHE A 269 -1.84 1.11 -14.82
N TYR A 270 -1.77 1.96 -15.85
CA TYR A 270 -2.20 3.36 -15.77
C TYR A 270 -3.66 3.59 -16.16
N THR A 271 -4.23 2.71 -16.99
CA THR A 271 -5.64 2.81 -17.40
C THR A 271 -6.60 2.24 -16.36
N ALA A 272 -6.08 1.57 -15.33
CA ALA A 272 -6.88 0.99 -14.27
C ALA A 272 -7.68 2.08 -13.52
N LYS A 273 -9.00 1.97 -13.59
CA LYS A 273 -9.92 2.93 -12.97
C LYS A 273 -10.15 2.65 -11.48
N ASP A 274 -9.84 1.44 -11.01
CA ASP A 274 -10.15 0.98 -9.66
C ASP A 274 -9.10 1.41 -8.62
N VAL A 275 -9.55 1.56 -7.37
CA VAL A 275 -8.67 1.97 -6.27
C VAL A 275 -7.62 0.90 -5.95
N TRP A 276 -7.93 -0.39 -6.17
CA TRP A 276 -7.06 -1.49 -5.80
C TRP A 276 -5.77 -1.47 -6.61
N THR A 277 -5.90 -1.34 -7.93
CA THR A 277 -4.77 -1.23 -8.85
C THR A 277 -3.99 0.06 -8.59
N LYS A 278 -4.66 1.20 -8.40
CA LYS A 278 -4.00 2.48 -8.08
C LYS A 278 -3.16 2.44 -6.81
N VAL A 279 -3.59 1.68 -5.78
CA VAL A 279 -2.78 1.48 -4.57
C VAL A 279 -1.57 0.59 -4.85
N LEU A 280 -1.71 -0.49 -5.62
CA LEU A 280 -0.57 -1.32 -6.03
C LEU A 280 0.46 -0.53 -6.83
N ASN A 281 -0.01 0.44 -7.61
CA ASN A 281 0.83 1.36 -8.39
C ASN A 281 1.45 2.49 -7.56
N LYS A 282 1.14 2.56 -6.26
CA LYS A 282 1.55 3.64 -5.36
C LYS A 282 1.06 5.04 -5.81
N GLU A 283 0.00 5.10 -6.61
CA GLU A 283 -0.70 6.35 -6.93
C GLU A 283 -1.61 6.78 -5.77
N LEU A 284 -2.06 5.83 -4.97
CA LEU A 284 -2.90 6.04 -3.79
C LEU A 284 -2.30 5.37 -2.55
N PRO A 285 -2.60 5.87 -1.34
CA PRO A 285 -1.97 5.37 -0.13
C PRO A 285 -2.43 3.95 0.22
N LYS A 286 -1.48 3.17 0.76
CA LYS A 286 -1.64 1.74 1.09
C LYS A 286 -2.85 1.43 1.98
N PHE A 287 -3.22 2.33 2.88
CA PHE A 287 -4.33 2.11 3.82
C PHE A 287 -5.69 1.93 3.14
N LYS A 288 -5.89 2.48 1.92
CA LYS A 288 -7.14 2.35 1.17
C LYS A 288 -7.50 0.90 0.79
N ILE A 289 -6.52 -0.01 0.75
CA ILE A 289 -6.75 -1.44 0.49
C ILE A 289 -6.33 -2.34 1.65
N PHE A 290 -5.32 -1.93 2.43
CA PHE A 290 -4.66 -2.77 3.43
C PHE A 290 -5.64 -3.41 4.43
N HIS A 291 -6.51 -2.58 5.01
CA HIS A 291 -7.48 -2.99 6.01
C HIS A 291 -8.51 -3.97 5.45
N LYS A 292 -8.98 -3.74 4.22
CA LYS A 292 -9.92 -4.65 3.54
C LYS A 292 -9.26 -5.99 3.22
N CYS A 293 -8.00 -5.98 2.80
CA CYS A 293 -7.26 -7.21 2.55
C CYS A 293 -6.99 -8.02 3.81
N LYS A 294 -6.69 -7.34 4.93
CA LYS A 294 -6.53 -8.00 6.24
C LYS A 294 -7.81 -8.74 6.64
N GLN A 295 -8.96 -8.14 6.38
CA GLN A 295 -10.27 -8.74 6.64
C GLN A 295 -10.52 -9.96 5.74
N ILE A 296 -10.31 -9.83 4.43
CA ILE A 296 -10.64 -10.87 3.46
C ILE A 296 -9.70 -12.07 3.53
N LEU A 297 -8.41 -11.83 3.78
CA LEU A 297 -7.39 -12.87 3.78
C LEU A 297 -7.11 -13.46 5.17
N GLY A 298 -7.63 -12.88 6.25
CA GLY A 298 -7.42 -13.35 7.63
C GLY A 298 -5.99 -13.19 8.17
N ASN A 299 -5.02 -12.74 7.35
CA ASN A 299 -3.61 -12.66 7.73
C ASN A 299 -3.28 -11.38 8.52
N GLN A 300 -2.66 -11.53 9.70
CA GLN A 300 -2.25 -10.38 10.52
C GLN A 300 -1.10 -9.57 9.91
N VAL A 301 -0.22 -10.22 9.12
CA VAL A 301 0.92 -9.59 8.43
C VAL A 301 0.75 -9.69 6.92
N LEU A 302 0.44 -8.56 6.29
CA LEU A 302 0.24 -8.45 4.84
C LEU A 302 1.50 -7.88 4.16
N LYS A 303 2.29 -8.76 3.54
CA LYS A 303 3.38 -8.40 2.61
C LYS A 303 2.79 -7.86 1.30
N ASP A 304 3.61 -7.15 0.51
CA ASP A 304 3.16 -6.54 -0.76
C ASP A 304 2.65 -7.56 -1.78
N SER A 305 3.20 -8.79 -1.79
CA SER A 305 2.68 -9.90 -2.60
C SER A 305 1.27 -10.33 -2.19
N GLY A 306 0.96 -10.30 -0.88
CA GLY A 306 -0.37 -10.58 -0.35
C GLY A 306 -1.39 -9.51 -0.74
N LEU A 307 -0.97 -8.25 -0.81
CA LEU A 307 -1.82 -7.15 -1.28
C LEU A 307 -2.13 -7.27 -2.76
N ALA A 308 -1.15 -7.64 -3.59
CA ALA A 308 -1.38 -7.89 -5.01
C ALA A 308 -2.39 -9.03 -5.24
N LYS A 309 -2.25 -10.14 -4.50
CA LYS A 309 -3.20 -11.27 -4.56
C LYS A 309 -4.61 -10.83 -4.14
N CYS A 310 -4.71 -10.07 -3.05
CA CYS A 310 -5.97 -9.53 -2.56
C CYS A 310 -6.64 -8.59 -3.57
N ALA A 311 -5.90 -7.62 -4.14
CA ALA A 311 -6.43 -6.71 -5.15
C ALA A 311 -7.00 -7.46 -6.36
N LYS A 312 -6.32 -8.52 -6.81
CA LYS A 312 -6.84 -9.40 -7.88
C LYS A 312 -8.15 -10.09 -7.47
N LEU A 313 -8.28 -10.54 -6.23
CA LEU A 313 -9.53 -11.11 -5.70
C LEU A 313 -10.65 -10.08 -5.63
N LEU A 314 -10.36 -8.87 -5.14
CA LEU A 314 -11.32 -7.76 -5.06
C LEU A 314 -11.86 -7.35 -6.44
N ASN A 315 -11.01 -7.37 -7.47
CA ASN A 315 -11.39 -7.08 -8.84
C ASN A 315 -12.17 -8.23 -9.49
N SER A 316 -11.73 -9.48 -9.29
CA SER A 316 -12.37 -10.65 -9.94
C SER A 316 -13.66 -11.12 -9.29
N LYS A 317 -13.87 -10.84 -7.99
CA LYS A 317 -15.06 -11.28 -7.24
C LYS A 317 -15.68 -10.11 -6.45
N PRO A 318 -16.43 -9.19 -7.11
CA PRO A 318 -17.00 -8.01 -6.46
C PRO A 318 -17.93 -8.30 -5.27
N SER A 319 -18.63 -9.44 -5.28
CA SER A 319 -19.53 -9.85 -4.19
C SER A 319 -18.80 -10.24 -2.90
N LEU A 320 -17.48 -10.48 -2.97
CA LEU A 320 -16.67 -10.89 -1.82
C LEU A 320 -16.71 -9.87 -0.68
N CYS A 321 -16.72 -8.57 -1.02
CA CYS A 321 -16.83 -7.51 -0.01
C CYS A 321 -18.19 -7.54 0.70
N SER A 322 -19.27 -7.85 -0.02
CA SER A 322 -20.61 -7.93 0.58
C SER A 322 -20.80 -9.16 1.46
N SER A 323 -20.20 -10.30 1.10
CA SER A 323 -20.37 -11.56 1.85
C SER A 323 -19.37 -11.75 2.98
N LYS A 324 -18.12 -11.30 2.83
CA LYS A 324 -17.05 -11.48 3.83
C LYS A 324 -16.50 -10.17 4.40
N GLY A 325 -16.78 -9.02 3.80
CA GLY A 325 -16.13 -7.75 4.16
C GLY A 325 -16.46 -7.25 5.57
N ALA A 326 -17.56 -7.70 6.17
CA ALA A 326 -17.97 -7.41 7.54
C ALA A 326 -18.50 -8.64 8.30
N LEU A 327 -18.26 -9.86 7.80
CA LEU A 327 -18.76 -11.08 8.44
C LEU A 327 -18.12 -11.24 9.84
N GLY A 328 -18.95 -11.45 10.86
CA GLY A 328 -18.50 -11.55 12.26
C GLY A 328 -18.06 -10.22 12.89
N LYS A 329 -18.37 -9.08 12.25
CA LYS A 329 -18.04 -7.75 12.76
C LYS A 329 -19.24 -6.97 13.28
N THR A 330 -18.94 -6.08 14.20
CA THR A 330 -19.78 -5.11 14.87
C THR A 330 -20.04 -3.86 14.01
N VAL A 331 -20.48 -4.04 12.75
CA VAL A 331 -20.74 -2.96 11.77
C VAL A 331 -21.94 -3.31 10.87
N LEU A 332 -22.50 -2.31 10.18
CA LEU A 332 -23.64 -2.53 9.28
C LEU A 332 -23.33 -3.54 8.16
N PHE A 333 -24.07 -4.66 8.15
CA PHE A 333 -23.97 -5.76 7.19
C PHE A 333 -25.27 -5.90 6.37
N PRO A 334 -25.21 -6.29 5.07
CA PRO A 334 -24.01 -6.55 4.26
C PRO A 334 -23.29 -5.26 3.84
N SER A 335 -21.97 -5.35 3.67
CA SER A 335 -21.17 -4.24 3.10
C SER A 335 -21.45 -4.08 1.59
N PRO A 336 -21.16 -2.91 0.99
CA PRO A 336 -21.27 -2.73 -0.46
C PRO A 336 -20.32 -3.66 -1.25
N LYS A 337 -20.57 -3.80 -2.56
CA LYS A 337 -19.72 -4.60 -3.44
C LYS A 337 -18.34 -3.95 -3.54
N CYS A 338 -17.31 -4.75 -3.84
CA CYS A 338 -15.95 -4.24 -3.98
C CYS A 338 -15.83 -3.16 -5.07
N THR A 339 -16.66 -3.23 -6.11
CA THR A 339 -16.73 -2.19 -7.16
C THR A 339 -17.18 -0.85 -6.61
N ASP A 340 -18.21 -0.84 -5.75
CA ASP A 340 -18.78 0.40 -5.21
C ASP A 340 -17.85 1.01 -4.18
N ILE A 341 -17.27 0.17 -3.31
CA ILE A 341 -16.22 0.59 -2.36
C ILE A 341 -15.04 1.19 -3.13
N SER A 342 -14.61 0.55 -4.23
CA SER A 342 -13.51 1.06 -5.06
C SER A 342 -13.81 2.42 -5.66
N LYS A 343 -15.01 2.61 -6.21
CA LYS A 343 -15.47 3.90 -6.76
C LYS A 343 -15.42 4.99 -5.69
N SER A 344 -15.97 4.73 -4.51
CA SER A 344 -15.99 5.67 -3.38
C SER A 344 -14.59 6.02 -2.87
N LEU A 345 -13.73 5.02 -2.64
CA LEU A 345 -12.40 5.23 -2.07
C LEU A 345 -11.43 5.92 -3.02
N LYS A 346 -11.64 5.85 -4.34
CA LYS A 346 -10.75 6.45 -5.34
C LYS A 346 -10.55 7.95 -5.12
N SER A 347 -11.64 8.69 -4.97
CA SER A 347 -11.69 10.16 -4.80
C SER A 347 -12.13 10.59 -3.40
N SER A 348 -12.18 9.66 -2.45
CA SER A 348 -12.43 9.94 -1.04
C SER A 348 -11.42 10.94 -0.47
N ASN A 349 -11.95 12.05 0.06
CA ASN A 349 -11.19 13.06 0.82
C ASN A 349 -10.90 12.61 2.26
N LEU A 350 -11.68 11.68 2.81
CA LEU A 350 -11.52 11.22 4.20
C LEU A 350 -10.25 10.37 4.38
N VAL A 351 -9.45 10.75 5.38
CA VAL A 351 -8.27 9.96 5.80
C VAL A 351 -8.73 8.80 6.68
N THR A 352 -8.47 7.57 6.22
CA THR A 352 -8.95 6.33 6.86
C THR A 352 -7.81 5.39 7.25
N ASN A 353 -6.67 5.95 7.69
CA ASN A 353 -5.49 5.17 8.11
C ASN A 353 -5.58 4.65 9.56
N HIS A 354 -6.78 4.27 10.00
CA HIS A 354 -7.08 3.81 11.34
C HIS A 354 -8.24 2.81 11.31
N HIS A 355 -8.47 2.10 12.41
CA HIS A 355 -9.61 1.22 12.60
C HIS A 355 -10.48 1.71 13.76
N ASP A 356 -11.79 1.63 13.59
CA ASP A 356 -12.78 1.82 14.64
C ASP A 356 -13.67 0.56 14.80
N CYS A 357 -14.51 0.57 15.83
CA CYS A 357 -15.47 -0.50 16.10
C CYS A 357 -16.83 0.07 16.49
N PRO A 358 -17.61 0.55 15.51
CA PRO A 358 -18.90 1.19 15.71
C PRO A 358 -19.82 0.53 16.74
N SER A 359 -20.10 -0.78 16.65
CA SER A 359 -21.03 -1.41 17.58
C SER A 359 -20.44 -1.81 18.93
N LYS A 360 -19.15 -1.56 19.19
CA LYS A 360 -18.52 -1.70 20.51
C LYS A 360 -18.38 -0.36 21.25
N VAL A 361 -18.83 0.71 20.62
CA VAL A 361 -18.84 2.07 21.14
C VAL A 361 -20.30 2.38 21.48
N PHE A 362 -20.57 2.63 22.78
CA PHE A 362 -21.93 2.78 23.28
C PHE A 362 -22.69 3.98 22.69
N ASN A 363 -21.97 5.01 22.23
CA ASN A 363 -22.53 6.23 21.65
C ASN A 363 -22.02 6.46 20.23
N GLN A 364 -22.95 6.51 19.27
CA GLN A 364 -22.64 6.66 17.84
C GLN A 364 -22.01 8.02 17.49
N SER A 365 -22.32 9.08 18.24
CA SER A 365 -21.74 10.41 18.06
C SER A 365 -20.23 10.35 18.27
N ILE A 366 -19.77 9.65 19.31
CA ILE A 366 -18.35 9.45 19.60
C ILE A 366 -17.62 8.85 18.40
N THR A 367 -18.19 7.80 17.79
CA THR A 367 -17.57 7.15 16.62
C THR A 367 -17.38 8.13 15.48
N ASN A 368 -18.41 8.92 15.14
CA ASN A 368 -18.33 9.83 14.01
C ASN A 368 -17.42 11.03 14.27
N ILE A 369 -17.41 11.58 15.49
CA ILE A 369 -16.54 12.68 15.91
C ILE A 369 -15.07 12.22 15.95
N SER A 370 -14.77 11.04 16.47
CA SER A 370 -13.41 10.48 16.46
C SER A 370 -12.86 10.33 15.03
N ARG A 371 -13.70 9.95 14.06
CA ARG A 371 -13.30 9.92 12.64
C ARG A 371 -12.92 11.31 12.12
N ILE A 372 -13.68 12.34 12.49
CA ILE A 372 -13.40 13.74 12.11
C ILE A 372 -12.09 14.22 12.76
N ILE A 373 -11.90 13.97 14.06
CA ILE A 373 -10.65 14.28 14.76
C ILE A 373 -9.45 13.62 14.06
N LEU A 374 -9.53 12.32 13.78
CA LEU A 374 -8.46 11.57 13.12
C LEU A 374 -8.21 12.00 11.67
N HIS A 375 -9.22 12.57 11.01
CA HIS A 375 -9.07 13.12 9.68
C HIS A 375 -8.20 14.39 9.67
N PHE A 376 -8.44 15.30 10.62
CA PHE A 376 -7.76 16.61 10.66
C PHE A 376 -6.47 16.62 11.50
N SER A 377 -6.27 15.64 12.38
CA SER A 377 -5.11 15.60 13.30
C SER A 377 -3.77 15.21 12.67
N ASN A 378 -3.72 14.78 11.40
CA ASN A 378 -2.49 14.50 10.61
C ASN A 378 -1.42 13.58 11.25
N HIS A 379 -1.58 13.10 12.47
CA HIS A 379 -0.61 12.29 13.16
C HIS A 379 -0.74 10.81 12.79
N ASN A 380 0.40 10.12 12.84
CA ASN A 380 0.56 8.68 12.63
C ASN A 380 -0.17 7.84 13.70
N VAL A 381 -1.49 8.01 13.88
CA VAL A 381 -2.31 7.16 14.73
C VAL A 381 -2.51 5.83 14.02
N LYS A 382 -1.46 5.01 14.02
CA LYS A 382 -1.56 3.60 13.66
C LYS A 382 -2.30 2.92 14.80
N THR A 383 -3.62 2.80 14.72
CA THR A 383 -4.36 1.85 15.56
C THR A 383 -3.87 0.45 15.19
N ARG A 384 -3.00 -0.14 16.04
CA ARG A 384 -2.28 -1.39 15.72
C ARG A 384 -3.14 -2.64 15.93
N SER A 385 -4.25 -2.57 16.67
CA SER A 385 -5.04 -3.76 17.03
C SER A 385 -6.54 -3.55 16.88
N ILE A 386 -7.19 -4.50 16.18
CA ILE A 386 -8.66 -4.65 16.13
C ILE A 386 -9.23 -4.92 17.54
N ASN A 387 -8.43 -5.44 18.46
CA ASN A 387 -8.91 -5.81 19.79
C ASN A 387 -9.06 -4.60 20.73
N ASN A 388 -8.46 -3.45 20.41
CA ASN A 388 -8.53 -2.23 21.24
C ASN A 388 -9.19 -1.03 20.54
N CYS A 389 -9.84 -1.25 19.39
CA CYS A 389 -10.46 -0.19 18.57
C CYS A 389 -11.49 0.66 19.32
N SER A 390 -12.29 0.08 20.23
CA SER A 390 -13.31 0.81 20.99
C SER A 390 -12.68 1.80 21.97
N PHE A 391 -11.69 1.35 22.75
CA PHE A 391 -10.93 2.19 23.66
C PHE A 391 -10.22 3.32 22.92
N GLU A 392 -9.55 3.02 21.79
CA GLU A 392 -8.86 4.05 21.01
C GLU A 392 -9.84 5.09 20.44
N THR A 393 -11.05 4.66 20.07
CA THR A 393 -12.12 5.58 19.62
C THR A 393 -12.56 6.50 20.77
N MET A 394 -12.78 5.95 21.97
CA MET A 394 -13.15 6.69 23.18
C MET A 394 -12.06 7.66 23.62
N LYS A 395 -10.82 7.18 23.67
CA LYS A 395 -9.63 7.96 24.03
C LYS A 395 -9.39 9.11 23.07
N THR A 396 -9.55 8.86 21.77
CA THR A 396 -9.45 9.92 20.75
C THR A 396 -10.49 11.01 21.01
N PHE A 397 -11.73 10.63 21.27
CA PHE A 397 -12.80 11.57 21.57
C PHE A 397 -12.53 12.35 22.86
N SER A 398 -12.28 11.66 23.98
CA SER A 398 -12.14 12.28 25.28
C SER A 398 -10.94 13.25 25.34
N LYS A 399 -9.76 12.83 24.87
CA LYS A 399 -8.55 13.66 24.91
C LYS A 399 -8.66 14.95 24.07
N ASN A 400 -9.36 14.89 22.94
CA ASN A 400 -9.46 16.05 22.04
C ASN A 400 -10.61 17.00 22.43
N ILE A 401 -11.58 16.52 23.22
CA ILE A 401 -12.72 17.33 23.64
C ILE A 401 -12.49 17.95 25.02
N TYR A 402 -11.81 17.25 25.92
CA TYR A 402 -11.76 17.61 27.35
C TYR A 402 -10.35 17.91 27.89
N SER A 403 -9.37 18.17 27.01
CA SER A 403 -7.95 18.44 27.33
C SER A 403 -7.28 17.34 28.20
N GLU A 404 -6.06 17.57 28.70
CA GLU A 404 -5.33 16.58 29.50
C GLU A 404 -5.89 16.43 30.94
N ASP A 405 -6.60 17.44 31.44
CA ASP A 405 -7.27 17.44 32.75
C ASP A 405 -8.73 17.00 32.62
N ILE A 406 -8.90 15.69 32.45
CA ILE A 406 -10.17 14.99 32.19
C ILE A 406 -11.22 15.14 33.33
N ASP A 407 -10.85 15.68 34.49
CA ASP A 407 -11.59 15.46 35.74
C ASP A 407 -12.92 16.22 35.87
N ASP A 408 -13.08 17.39 35.24
CA ASP A 408 -14.29 18.22 35.43
C ASP A 408 -15.35 18.07 34.33
N LEU A 409 -14.95 17.78 33.09
CA LEU A 409 -15.87 17.82 31.95
C LEU A 409 -16.23 16.43 31.38
N TRP A 410 -15.44 15.40 31.68
CA TRP A 410 -15.75 14.04 31.25
C TRP A 410 -16.80 13.40 32.18
N PRO A 411 -17.97 13.02 31.67
CA PRO A 411 -19.10 12.61 32.51
C PRO A 411 -19.00 11.19 33.09
N MET A 412 -18.07 10.33 32.62
CA MET A 412 -18.05 8.93 33.05
C MET A 412 -17.14 8.77 34.28
N LYS A 413 -17.73 8.35 35.40
CA LYS A 413 -17.04 8.24 36.69
C LYS A 413 -17.25 6.86 37.32
N ILE A 414 -16.25 6.38 38.06
CA ILE A 414 -16.35 5.21 38.92
C ILE A 414 -16.27 5.70 40.37
N CYS A 415 -17.32 5.44 41.13
CA CYS A 415 -17.48 5.89 42.50
C CYS A 415 -17.29 4.74 43.50
N TYR A 416 -16.67 5.05 44.63
CA TYR A 416 -16.47 4.12 45.73
C TYR A 416 -16.50 4.85 47.07
N GLN A 417 -16.88 4.13 48.12
CA GLN A 417 -16.83 4.68 49.46
C GLN A 417 -15.41 4.62 50.02
N SER A 418 -14.85 5.78 50.36
CA SER A 418 -13.53 5.87 50.99
C SER A 418 -13.59 5.34 52.41
N LYS A 419 -12.68 4.43 52.78
CA LYS A 419 -12.57 3.95 54.16
C LYS A 419 -12.05 5.03 55.12
N LEU A 420 -11.33 6.03 54.61
CA LEU A 420 -10.69 7.08 55.40
C LEU A 420 -11.66 8.22 55.75
N SER A 421 -12.43 8.71 54.76
CA SER A 421 -13.35 9.84 54.95
C SER A 421 -14.82 9.44 55.08
N LYS A 422 -15.18 8.18 54.82
CA LYS A 422 -16.57 7.69 54.65
C LYS A 422 -17.36 8.31 53.50
N ASP A 423 -16.80 9.32 52.82
CA ASP A 423 -17.40 9.96 51.65
C ASP A 423 -17.33 9.09 50.39
N ASN A 424 -18.30 9.31 49.50
CA ASN A 424 -18.31 8.70 48.18
C ASN A 424 -17.36 9.47 47.25
N THR A 425 -16.23 8.86 46.91
CA THR A 425 -15.22 9.44 46.01
C THR A 425 -15.43 8.91 44.59
N CYS A 426 -15.45 9.79 43.60
CA CYS A 426 -15.63 9.43 42.20
C CYS A 426 -14.38 9.77 41.37
N LEU A 427 -13.94 8.85 40.53
CA LEU A 427 -12.79 9.03 39.63
C LEU A 427 -13.24 8.93 38.18
N SER A 428 -12.80 9.87 37.34
CA SER A 428 -13.09 9.85 35.90
C SER A 428 -12.39 8.68 35.21
N TYR A 429 -13.06 8.07 34.22
CA TYR A 429 -12.51 6.92 33.50
C TYR A 429 -12.91 6.86 32.03
N ILE A 430 -12.01 6.34 31.18
CA ILE A 430 -12.27 6.05 29.77
C ILE A 430 -12.58 4.55 29.63
N PRO A 431 -13.77 4.16 29.10
CA PRO A 431 -14.14 2.76 28.94
C PRO A 431 -13.17 1.98 28.08
N GLY A 432 -12.75 0.81 28.56
CA GLY A 432 -11.81 -0.08 27.87
C GLY A 432 -10.47 -0.27 28.60
N TYR A 433 -9.52 -0.92 27.92
CA TYR A 433 -8.31 -1.43 28.54
C TYR A 433 -7.05 -0.74 28.02
N ASP A 434 -6.21 -0.27 28.93
CA ASP A 434 -4.85 0.19 28.64
C ASP A 434 -3.91 -0.17 29.80
N LYS A 435 -2.68 -0.56 29.47
CA LYS A 435 -1.68 -0.97 30.47
C LYS A 435 -1.06 0.21 31.20
N ASN A 436 -1.02 1.38 30.56
CA ASN A 436 -0.20 2.51 30.96
C ASN A 436 -1.03 3.76 31.28
N LEU A 437 -2.22 3.91 30.68
CA LEU A 437 -3.06 5.08 30.89
C LEU A 437 -3.83 4.99 32.22
N SER A 438 -3.55 5.89 33.16
CA SER A 438 -4.14 5.93 34.50
C SER A 438 -5.67 6.05 34.50
N VAL A 439 -6.21 6.81 33.55
CA VAL A 439 -7.66 7.01 33.37
C VAL A 439 -8.35 5.88 32.60
N ALA A 440 -7.63 4.82 32.18
CA ALA A 440 -8.29 3.67 31.57
C ALA A 440 -9.10 2.90 32.62
N GLU A 441 -10.25 2.33 32.23
CA GLU A 441 -11.18 1.67 33.14
C GLU A 441 -10.52 0.63 34.05
N ASN A 442 -9.65 -0.22 33.49
CA ASN A 442 -8.94 -1.22 34.29
C ASN A 442 -8.02 -0.59 35.34
N LYS A 443 -7.38 0.54 35.03
CA LYS A 443 -6.48 1.26 35.95
C LYS A 443 -7.23 2.01 37.03
N VAL A 444 -8.36 2.60 36.71
CA VAL A 444 -9.22 3.25 37.69
C VAL A 444 -9.75 2.23 38.69
N VAL A 445 -10.24 1.08 38.22
CA VAL A 445 -10.68 -0.01 39.12
C VAL A 445 -9.52 -0.57 39.94
N GLU A 446 -8.34 -0.82 39.34
CA GLU A 446 -7.14 -1.20 40.09
C GLU A 446 -6.88 -0.20 41.22
N ASN A 447 -6.80 1.09 40.93
CA ASN A 447 -6.52 2.14 41.92
C ASN A 447 -7.56 2.20 43.04
N ILE A 448 -8.84 2.04 42.72
CA ILE A 448 -9.93 1.97 43.71
C ILE A 448 -9.75 0.75 44.62
N LEU A 449 -9.46 -0.42 44.05
CA LEU A 449 -9.24 -1.64 44.83
C LEU A 449 -8.02 -1.51 45.74
N LYS A 450 -6.92 -0.88 45.29
CA LYS A 450 -5.75 -0.62 46.15
C LYS A 450 -6.08 0.26 47.35
N LYS A 451 -6.90 1.31 47.14
CA LYS A 451 -7.31 2.24 48.20
C LYS A 451 -8.31 1.62 49.18
N THR A 452 -9.23 0.81 48.68
CA THR A 452 -10.30 0.21 49.51
C THR A 452 -9.87 -1.10 50.18
N GLN A 453 -8.94 -1.85 49.58
CA GLN A 453 -8.45 -3.14 50.04
C GLN A 453 -6.93 -3.26 49.79
N PRO A 454 -6.07 -2.74 50.70
CA PRO A 454 -4.62 -2.70 50.51
C PRO A 454 -3.94 -4.05 50.21
N VAL A 455 -4.55 -5.15 50.69
CA VAL A 455 -4.11 -6.53 50.41
C VAL A 455 -4.11 -6.85 48.89
N LEU A 456 -4.90 -6.12 48.10
CA LEU A 456 -4.99 -6.26 46.64
C LEU A 456 -4.04 -5.32 45.87
N SER A 457 -3.02 -4.75 46.51
CA SER A 457 -2.12 -3.73 45.93
C SER A 457 -1.38 -4.13 44.64
N SER A 458 -1.14 -5.43 44.43
CA SER A 458 -0.46 -6.00 43.25
C SER A 458 -1.41 -6.48 42.15
N LEU A 459 -2.73 -6.44 42.39
CA LEU A 459 -3.74 -7.00 41.50
C LEU A 459 -3.86 -6.18 40.20
N LYS A 460 -3.97 -6.88 39.06
CA LYS A 460 -4.23 -6.29 37.74
C LYS A 460 -5.61 -6.69 37.25
N CYS A 461 -6.36 -5.74 36.70
CA CYS A 461 -7.72 -5.96 36.24
C CYS A 461 -7.78 -6.18 34.72
N HIS A 462 -8.57 -7.17 34.32
CA HIS A 462 -8.84 -7.51 32.92
C HIS A 462 -10.30 -7.27 32.56
N ILE A 463 -10.56 -6.77 31.36
CA ILE A 463 -11.92 -6.64 30.85
C ILE A 463 -12.33 -7.93 30.13
N SER A 464 -13.45 -8.51 30.53
CA SER A 464 -13.92 -9.82 30.06
C SER A 464 -15.36 -9.74 29.53
N ASN A 465 -15.65 -10.40 28.41
CA ASN A 465 -17.03 -10.51 27.93
C ASN A 465 -17.79 -11.50 28.83
N LYS A 466 -19.03 -11.16 29.21
CA LYS A 466 -19.92 -12.03 29.99
C LYS A 466 -20.04 -13.44 29.41
N LYS A 467 -20.09 -13.58 28.08
CA LYS A 467 -20.17 -14.89 27.40
C LYS A 467 -18.89 -15.71 27.48
N SER A 468 -17.73 -15.07 27.59
CA SER A 468 -16.42 -15.73 27.62
C SER A 468 -15.91 -16.01 29.03
N PHE A 469 -16.46 -15.32 30.03
CA PHE A 469 -16.05 -15.46 31.41
C PHE A 469 -16.64 -16.75 31.99
N ASN A 470 -15.78 -17.66 32.46
CA ASN A 470 -16.21 -18.89 33.11
C ASN A 470 -15.48 -19.03 34.47
N PRO A 471 -16.19 -18.88 35.60
CA PRO A 471 -15.58 -18.93 36.94
C PRO A 471 -14.94 -20.29 37.26
N SER A 472 -15.32 -21.37 36.57
CA SER A 472 -14.73 -22.70 36.75
C SER A 472 -13.34 -22.87 36.11
N ARG A 473 -12.85 -21.91 35.31
CA ARG A 473 -11.51 -21.95 34.71
C ARG A 473 -10.51 -21.23 35.60
N ILE A 474 -9.34 -21.82 35.84
CA ILE A 474 -8.24 -21.25 36.66
C ILE A 474 -7.91 -19.80 36.24
N SER A 475 -7.81 -19.54 34.93
CA SER A 475 -7.53 -18.21 34.36
C SER A 475 -8.61 -17.14 34.60
N SER A 476 -9.77 -17.54 35.12
CA SER A 476 -10.90 -16.67 35.45
C SER A 476 -11.28 -16.73 36.92
N ASN A 477 -10.69 -17.68 37.66
CA ASN A 477 -10.91 -17.89 39.09
C ASN A 477 -9.97 -17.01 39.93
N ASP A 478 -8.76 -16.77 39.43
CA ASP A 478 -7.76 -15.89 40.04
C ASP A 478 -7.60 -14.57 39.28
N GLY A 479 -7.51 -13.46 40.02
CA GLY A 479 -7.29 -12.12 39.49
C GLY A 479 -8.53 -11.21 39.55
N CYS A 480 -8.43 -10.02 38.92
CA CYS A 480 -9.52 -9.06 38.82
C CYS A 480 -10.12 -9.04 37.42
N HIS A 481 -11.44 -9.14 37.34
CA HIS A 481 -12.20 -9.12 36.09
C HIS A 481 -13.33 -8.09 36.14
N ILE A 482 -13.36 -7.20 35.14
CA ILE A 482 -14.48 -6.31 34.85
C ILE A 482 -15.30 -6.98 33.75
N ILE A 483 -16.50 -7.42 34.10
CA ILE A 483 -17.33 -8.29 33.26
C ILE A 483 -18.56 -7.52 32.78
N TYR A 484 -18.79 -7.50 31.48
CA TYR A 484 -20.03 -6.99 30.88
C TYR A 484 -20.32 -7.64 29.53
N ASP A 485 -21.55 -7.48 29.04
CA ASP A 485 -21.97 -8.03 27.75
C ASP A 485 -21.66 -7.06 26.61
N PHE A 486 -20.62 -7.37 25.84
CA PHE A 486 -20.17 -6.50 24.75
C PHE A 486 -21.20 -6.36 23.63
N ASP A 487 -22.07 -7.35 23.44
CA ASP A 487 -23.00 -7.40 22.32
C ASP A 487 -24.30 -6.63 22.62
N ASN A 488 -24.64 -6.52 23.91
CA ASN A 488 -25.88 -5.92 24.39
C ASN A 488 -25.71 -4.55 25.05
N CYS A 489 -24.47 -4.08 25.28
CA CYS A 489 -24.24 -2.73 25.77
C CYS A 489 -24.55 -1.68 24.67
N LYS A 490 -25.72 -1.04 24.77
CA LYS A 490 -26.16 0.09 23.93
C LYS A 490 -26.70 1.21 24.81
N ASP A 491 -26.53 2.45 24.38
CA ASP A 491 -27.25 3.61 24.87
C ASP A 491 -27.26 3.74 26.41
N ASN A 492 -26.05 3.82 27.00
CA ASN A 492 -25.78 4.10 28.43
C ASN A 492 -26.23 3.03 29.44
N LYS A 493 -26.73 1.86 29.00
CA LYS A 493 -27.08 0.76 29.91
C LYS A 493 -26.12 -0.42 29.74
N CYS A 494 -24.91 -0.26 30.26
CA CYS A 494 -23.93 -1.34 30.31
C CYS A 494 -23.73 -1.77 31.77
N LEU A 495 -24.46 -2.80 32.19
CA LEU A 495 -24.33 -3.34 33.55
C LEU A 495 -22.98 -4.07 33.67
N LYS A 496 -22.06 -3.44 34.38
CA LYS A 496 -20.70 -3.95 34.63
C LYS A 496 -20.64 -4.60 36.01
N LYS A 497 -19.87 -5.68 36.09
CA LYS A 497 -19.65 -6.44 37.32
C LYS A 497 -18.16 -6.61 37.56
N ILE A 498 -17.69 -6.25 38.75
CA ILE A 498 -16.28 -6.43 39.15
C ILE A 498 -16.18 -7.70 40.00
N VAL A 499 -15.32 -8.62 39.59
CA VAL A 499 -15.04 -9.88 40.29
C VAL A 499 -13.57 -9.94 40.62
N VAL A 500 -13.24 -10.21 41.87
CA VAL A 500 -11.86 -10.40 42.34
C VAL A 500 -11.78 -11.76 43.03
N ASN A 501 -10.91 -12.65 42.54
CA ASN A 501 -10.72 -14.00 43.09
C ASN A 501 -12.08 -14.71 43.33
N ASN A 502 -12.93 -14.70 42.30
CA ASN A 502 -14.31 -15.23 42.29
C ASN A 502 -15.31 -14.58 43.28
N LYS A 503 -14.95 -13.48 43.95
CA LYS A 503 -15.84 -12.69 44.81
C LYS A 503 -16.32 -11.43 44.10
N ASN A 504 -17.62 -11.18 44.18
CA ASN A 504 -18.23 -9.98 43.58
C ASN A 504 -17.98 -8.76 44.47
N ILE A 505 -17.46 -7.70 43.86
CA ILE A 505 -17.26 -6.41 44.52
C ILE A 505 -18.52 -5.56 44.32
N LYS A 506 -19.17 -5.16 45.42
CA LYS A 506 -20.44 -4.40 45.41
C LYS A 506 -20.29 -2.92 45.78
N ASN A 507 -19.15 -2.52 46.35
CA ASN A 507 -18.89 -1.17 46.86
C ASN A 507 -18.26 -0.24 45.81
N ILE A 508 -18.34 -0.62 44.52
CA ILE A 508 -17.85 0.16 43.39
C ILE A 508 -19.02 0.30 42.43
N ASN A 509 -19.42 1.54 42.15
CA ASN A 509 -20.54 1.86 41.28
C ASN A 509 -20.05 2.67 40.08
N TYR A 510 -20.64 2.37 38.92
CA TYR A 510 -20.41 3.12 37.70
C TYR A 510 -21.47 4.20 37.56
N ASP A 511 -21.05 5.45 37.44
CA ASP A 511 -21.89 6.58 37.08
C ASP A 511 -21.74 6.84 35.57
N ASP A 512 -22.52 6.08 34.79
CA ASP A 512 -22.44 5.97 33.34
C ASP A 512 -23.62 6.67 32.64
N ALA A 513 -23.86 7.96 32.93
CA ALA A 513 -24.93 8.73 32.29
C ALA A 513 -24.50 9.70 31.16
N PRO A 514 -23.56 9.38 30.24
CA PRO A 514 -23.14 10.34 29.23
C PRO A 514 -24.17 10.47 28.10
N ASN A 515 -24.93 11.56 28.06
CA ASN A 515 -25.65 11.91 26.84
C ASN A 515 -24.79 12.83 25.97
N PHE A 516 -23.90 12.26 25.16
CA PHE A 516 -23.13 13.02 24.17
C PHE A 516 -23.99 13.30 22.94
N TYR A 517 -24.48 14.53 22.87
CA TYR A 517 -25.22 15.01 21.72
C TYR A 517 -24.28 15.42 20.59
N TYR A 518 -24.60 15.00 19.38
CA TYR A 518 -23.85 15.37 18.20
C TYR A 518 -24.09 16.85 17.84
N PHE A 519 -25.36 17.22 17.74
CA PHE A 519 -25.88 18.59 17.65
C PHE A 519 -26.69 18.89 18.93
N PRO A 520 -26.81 20.15 19.35
CA PRO A 520 -27.55 20.49 20.55
C PRO A 520 -29.04 20.21 20.43
N GLU A 521 -29.64 19.56 21.44
CA GLU A 521 -31.10 19.35 21.50
C GLU A 521 -31.86 20.58 22.01
N LYS A 522 -31.21 21.43 22.82
CA LYS A 522 -31.75 22.71 23.29
C LYS A 522 -30.67 23.78 23.18
N ILE A 523 -31.06 25.04 23.02
CA ILE A 523 -30.12 26.18 22.98
C ILE A 523 -29.25 26.20 24.25
N SER A 524 -29.84 25.88 25.42
CA SER A 524 -29.11 25.78 26.69
C SER A 524 -28.04 24.68 26.75
N LYS A 525 -28.07 23.70 25.82
CA LYS A 525 -27.09 22.61 25.72
C LYS A 525 -26.11 22.81 24.56
N ASP A 526 -26.11 23.99 23.93
CA ASP A 526 -25.25 24.30 22.77
C ASP A 526 -23.76 24.14 23.08
N ALA A 527 -23.30 24.71 24.19
CA ALA A 527 -21.92 24.62 24.64
C ALA A 527 -21.42 23.17 24.85
N PHE A 528 -22.32 22.22 25.12
CA PHE A 528 -21.99 20.82 25.40
C PHE A 528 -22.15 19.90 24.18
N SER A 529 -22.47 20.44 23.01
CA SER A 529 -22.59 19.64 21.79
C SER A 529 -21.21 19.28 21.23
N SER A 530 -21.08 18.05 20.73
CA SER A 530 -19.80 17.55 20.18
C SER A 530 -19.29 18.42 19.04
N ILE A 531 -20.18 19.09 18.31
CA ILE A 531 -19.84 19.95 17.18
C ILE A 531 -19.23 21.29 17.57
N ASN A 532 -19.67 21.89 18.69
CA ASN A 532 -19.08 23.14 19.19
C ASN A 532 -17.68 22.90 19.77
N PHE A 533 -17.45 21.74 20.38
CA PHE A 533 -16.11 21.33 20.77
C PHE A 533 -15.18 21.17 19.56
N LEU A 534 -15.65 20.58 18.45
CA LEU A 534 -14.85 20.50 17.22
C LEU A 534 -14.47 21.89 16.68
N LYS A 535 -15.39 22.87 16.77
CA LYS A 535 -15.13 24.25 16.34
C LYS A 535 -14.05 24.92 17.20
N ASN A 536 -14.13 24.74 18.52
CA ASN A 536 -13.29 25.46 19.47
C ASN A 536 -11.90 24.82 19.64
N ASN A 537 -11.78 23.49 19.56
CA ASN A 537 -10.53 22.79 19.92
C ASN A 537 -9.65 22.41 18.71
N LEU A 538 -10.21 22.29 17.50
CA LEU A 538 -9.49 21.75 16.32
C LEU A 538 -9.20 22.77 15.22
N ASN A 539 -9.49 24.06 15.43
CA ASN A 539 -9.34 25.10 14.41
C ASN A 539 -10.02 24.71 13.08
N ILE A 540 -11.20 24.10 13.15
CA ILE A 540 -11.98 23.68 11.98
C ILE A 540 -13.05 24.72 11.70
N LYS A 541 -13.07 25.26 10.48
CA LYS A 541 -14.18 26.08 10.00
C LYS A 541 -15.33 25.21 9.52
N GLN A 542 -16.52 25.56 9.99
CA GLN A 542 -17.77 24.92 9.60
C GLN A 542 -18.55 25.85 8.66
N THR A 543 -19.03 25.30 7.55
CA THR A 543 -19.83 26.03 6.57
C THR A 543 -21.15 25.30 6.34
N PRO A 544 -22.32 25.92 6.53
CA PRO A 544 -23.59 25.25 6.28
C PRO A 544 -23.76 24.87 4.81
N ILE A 545 -24.30 23.69 4.54
CA ILE A 545 -24.51 23.16 3.19
C ILE A 545 -26.00 22.88 2.99
N SER A 546 -26.70 23.73 2.24
CA SER A 546 -28.15 23.64 2.03
C SER A 546 -28.55 22.84 0.79
N ASN A 547 -27.66 22.69 -0.19
CA ASN A 547 -28.00 22.07 -1.46
C ASN A 547 -26.81 21.36 -2.14
N LEU A 548 -27.14 20.65 -3.22
CA LEU A 548 -26.20 19.84 -3.98
C LEU A 548 -25.08 20.66 -4.66
N ASN A 549 -25.37 21.88 -5.14
CA ASN A 549 -24.34 22.71 -5.77
C ASN A 549 -23.27 23.13 -4.76
N GLN A 550 -23.67 23.40 -3.51
CA GLN A 550 -22.73 23.66 -2.42
C GLN A 550 -21.91 22.42 -2.07
N ILE A 551 -22.52 21.22 -2.03
CA ILE A 551 -21.77 19.95 -1.88
C ILE A 551 -20.70 19.81 -2.97
N ARG A 552 -21.09 20.02 -4.23
CA ARG A 552 -20.19 19.93 -5.39
C ARG A 552 -19.04 20.91 -5.29
N SER A 553 -19.30 22.16 -4.90
CA SER A 553 -18.27 23.18 -4.77
C SER A 553 -17.32 22.84 -3.62
N PHE A 554 -17.87 22.50 -2.45
CA PHE A 554 -17.10 22.28 -1.22
C PHE A 554 -16.16 21.07 -1.29
N LEU A 555 -16.61 19.96 -1.90
CA LEU A 555 -15.82 18.73 -1.99
C LEU A 555 -14.76 18.74 -3.12
N LYS A 556 -14.66 19.81 -3.92
CA LYS A 556 -13.57 19.96 -4.92
C LYS A 556 -12.20 20.12 -4.25
N GLU A 557 -12.17 20.75 -3.09
CA GLU A 557 -10.96 20.94 -2.31
C GLU A 557 -10.57 19.64 -1.59
N LYS A 558 -9.28 19.30 -1.63
CA LYS A 558 -8.76 18.11 -0.96
C LYS A 558 -8.81 18.31 0.54
N ASN A 559 -9.10 17.24 1.28
CA ASN A 559 -9.26 17.22 2.74
C ASN A 559 -10.53 17.92 3.27
N ASN A 560 -11.39 18.46 2.40
CA ASN A 560 -12.70 18.91 2.84
C ASN A 560 -13.64 17.70 2.95
N ILE A 561 -14.36 17.63 4.07
CA ILE A 561 -15.40 16.63 4.31
C ILE A 561 -16.68 17.31 4.76
N ILE A 562 -17.81 16.69 4.47
CA ILE A 562 -19.12 17.15 4.93
C ILE A 562 -19.60 16.17 5.99
N HIS A 563 -20.31 16.64 7.00
CA HIS A 563 -20.88 15.79 8.03
C HIS A 563 -22.31 16.25 8.36
N GLY A 564 -23.08 15.35 8.94
CA GLY A 564 -24.41 15.69 9.44
C GLY A 564 -25.08 14.58 10.23
N VAL A 565 -26.32 14.84 10.65
CA VAL A 565 -27.17 13.87 11.35
C VAL A 565 -28.51 13.80 10.65
N GLY A 566 -28.93 12.58 10.32
CA GLY A 566 -30.22 12.32 9.69
C GLY A 566 -30.88 11.06 10.22
N CYS A 567 -32.13 10.83 9.83
CA CYS A 567 -32.85 9.60 10.15
C CYS A 567 -32.32 8.41 9.32
N ILE A 568 -31.87 7.36 10.00
CA ILE A 568 -31.29 6.17 9.35
C ILE A 568 -32.29 5.41 8.46
N GLN A 569 -33.59 5.50 8.77
CA GLN A 569 -34.67 4.90 7.99
C GLN A 569 -34.75 5.46 6.57
N ASN A 570 -34.42 6.75 6.40
CA ASN A 570 -34.36 7.37 5.07
C ASN A 570 -33.03 7.11 4.36
N ILE A 571 -31.92 7.02 5.11
CA ILE A 571 -30.58 6.75 4.55
C ILE A 571 -30.50 5.32 4.03
N TYR A 572 -31.00 4.34 4.80
CA TYR A 572 -30.93 2.91 4.53
C TYR A 572 -32.31 2.23 4.64
N PRO A 573 -33.28 2.60 3.78
CA PRO A 573 -34.67 2.13 3.90
C PRO A 573 -34.84 0.61 3.76
N ARG A 574 -33.91 -0.06 3.09
CA ARG A 574 -33.93 -1.53 2.94
C ARG A 574 -33.58 -2.25 4.24
N GLN A 575 -32.70 -1.67 5.07
CA GLN A 575 -32.23 -2.25 6.32
C GLN A 575 -33.03 -1.73 7.52
N PHE A 576 -33.53 -0.51 7.45
CA PHE A 576 -34.26 0.16 8.54
C PHE A 576 -35.62 0.63 8.02
N LYS A 577 -36.63 -0.23 8.16
CA LYS A 577 -38.00 0.09 7.76
C LYS A 577 -38.63 1.09 8.73
N LEU A 578 -39.39 2.04 8.19
CA LEU A 578 -40.29 2.89 8.97
C LEU A 578 -41.42 2.03 9.56
N ARG A 579 -41.70 2.21 10.85
CA ARG A 579 -42.82 1.60 11.58
C ARG A 579 -43.91 2.62 11.95
N SER A 580 -43.59 3.92 11.91
CA SER A 580 -44.53 5.02 12.10
C SER A 580 -44.09 6.26 11.30
N MET A 581 -45.00 7.19 11.04
CA MET A 581 -44.75 8.36 10.17
C MET A 581 -43.67 9.30 10.72
N ASN A 582 -43.54 9.42 12.05
CA ASN A 582 -42.57 10.30 12.70
C ASN A 582 -41.35 9.54 13.25
N GLN A 583 -41.13 8.29 12.82
CA GLN A 583 -40.00 7.52 13.31
C GLN A 583 -38.69 8.04 12.73
N CYS A 584 -37.89 8.68 13.58
CA CYS A 584 -36.51 9.01 13.28
C CYS A 584 -35.59 8.34 14.29
N LYS A 585 -34.66 7.51 13.81
CA LYS A 585 -33.48 7.14 14.61
C LYS A 585 -32.30 8.00 14.11
N PRO A 586 -31.89 9.02 14.88
CA PRO A 586 -30.78 9.89 14.51
C PRO A 586 -29.51 9.08 14.28
N THR A 587 -28.80 9.36 13.20
CA THR A 587 -27.52 8.72 12.89
C THR A 587 -26.61 9.74 12.23
N ALA A 588 -25.45 9.95 12.86
CA ALA A 588 -24.41 10.82 12.31
C ALA A 588 -23.74 10.16 11.10
N PHE A 589 -23.33 10.97 10.13
CA PHE A 589 -22.63 10.50 8.94
C PHE A 589 -21.59 11.51 8.44
N ILE A 590 -20.66 11.01 7.62
CA ILE A 590 -19.67 11.79 6.88
C ILE A 590 -19.86 11.53 5.39
N ILE A 591 -19.85 12.60 4.59
CA ILE A 591 -19.77 12.59 3.15
C ILE A 591 -18.39 13.10 2.74
N ASP A 592 -17.67 12.33 1.93
CA ASP A 592 -16.29 12.65 1.57
C ASP A 592 -16.01 12.63 0.07
N ASN A 593 -17.05 12.38 -0.74
CA ASN A 593 -16.98 12.45 -2.20
C ASN A 593 -18.38 12.46 -2.83
N ILE A 594 -18.47 12.97 -4.05
CA ILE A 594 -19.62 12.91 -4.94
C ILE A 594 -19.29 12.07 -6.20
N ILE A 595 -20.24 11.28 -6.67
CA ILE A 595 -20.11 10.43 -7.86
C ILE A 595 -21.34 10.62 -8.74
N GLU A 596 -21.11 10.94 -10.00
CA GLU A 596 -22.16 11.13 -11.01
C GLU A 596 -22.14 9.96 -12.00
N GLU A 597 -23.25 9.23 -12.08
CA GLU A 597 -23.41 8.08 -12.99
C GLU A 597 -24.79 8.16 -13.65
N ASN A 598 -24.83 8.17 -14.98
CA ASN A 598 -26.07 8.18 -15.75
C ASN A 598 -27.07 9.28 -15.33
N LYS A 599 -26.57 10.51 -15.12
CA LYS A 599 -27.32 11.67 -14.59
C LYS A 599 -27.81 11.54 -13.13
N ASN A 600 -27.58 10.41 -12.47
CA ASN A 600 -27.86 10.23 -11.05
C ASN A 600 -26.65 10.64 -10.22
N ILE A 601 -26.94 11.14 -9.02
CA ILE A 601 -25.93 11.70 -8.13
C ILE A 601 -25.91 10.92 -6.83
N TYR A 602 -24.75 10.33 -6.57
CA TYR A 602 -24.48 9.52 -5.39
C TYR A 602 -23.44 10.20 -4.52
N LEU A 603 -23.67 10.20 -3.22
CA LEU A 603 -22.73 10.63 -2.21
C LEU A 603 -22.04 9.40 -1.62
N SER A 604 -20.72 9.48 -1.47
CA SER A 604 -19.94 8.51 -0.72
C SER A 604 -20.12 8.80 0.77
N ILE A 605 -20.87 7.94 1.46
CA ILE A 605 -21.23 8.15 2.86
C ILE A 605 -20.61 7.09 3.76
N ARG A 606 -20.33 7.49 5.00
CA ARG A 606 -20.07 6.60 6.13
C ARG A 606 -20.91 7.05 7.29
N THR A 607 -21.89 6.25 7.69
CA THR A 607 -22.63 6.49 8.93
C THR A 607 -21.79 6.05 10.13
N SER A 608 -22.13 6.53 11.32
CA SER A 608 -21.54 6.12 12.59
C SER A 608 -21.56 4.61 12.84
N ILE A 609 -22.42 3.86 12.14
CA ILE A 609 -22.57 2.40 12.25
C ILE A 609 -21.91 1.60 11.10
N ASP A 610 -21.42 2.27 10.06
CA ASP A 610 -20.73 1.63 8.93
C ASP A 610 -19.27 1.29 9.23
N ASP A 611 -18.72 0.31 8.50
CA ASP A 611 -17.27 0.09 8.42
C ASP A 611 -16.59 1.28 7.74
N LEU A 612 -15.61 1.88 8.43
CA LEU A 612 -14.85 3.04 7.94
C LEU A 612 -14.23 2.81 6.55
N HIS A 613 -13.84 1.57 6.24
CA HIS A 613 -13.21 1.19 4.97
C HIS A 613 -14.20 0.66 3.92
N SER A 614 -15.51 0.74 4.17
CA SER A 614 -16.57 0.32 3.24
C SER A 614 -17.63 1.41 3.04
N PRO A 615 -17.25 2.60 2.52
CA PRO A 615 -18.22 3.65 2.22
C PRO A 615 -19.33 3.16 1.30
N ARG A 616 -20.54 3.67 1.53
CA ARG A 616 -21.72 3.37 0.72
C ARG A 616 -22.01 4.51 -0.25
N LEU A 617 -22.50 4.16 -1.43
CA LEU A 617 -23.02 5.13 -2.38
C LEU A 617 -24.51 5.30 -2.14
N ILE A 618 -24.92 6.49 -1.73
CA ILE A 618 -26.31 6.82 -1.42
C ILE A 618 -26.76 7.98 -2.26
N HIS A 619 -27.94 7.83 -2.87
CA HIS A 619 -28.51 8.85 -3.73
C HIS A 619 -28.80 10.12 -2.93
N TRP A 620 -28.55 11.29 -3.52
CA TRP A 620 -28.73 12.59 -2.84
C TRP A 620 -30.13 12.74 -2.22
N SER A 621 -31.18 12.30 -2.91
CA SER A 621 -32.56 12.41 -2.41
C SER A 621 -32.76 11.69 -1.06
N PHE A 622 -32.10 10.56 -0.82
CA PHE A 622 -32.20 9.85 0.46
C PHE A 622 -31.53 10.62 1.59
N ILE A 623 -30.38 11.26 1.31
CA ILE A 623 -29.69 12.12 2.28
C ILE A 623 -30.51 13.37 2.57
N TYR A 624 -31.01 14.05 1.54
CA TYR A 624 -31.85 15.23 1.70
C TYR A 624 -33.12 14.94 2.51
N ASN A 625 -33.84 13.86 2.16
CA ASN A 625 -35.06 13.45 2.90
C ASN A 625 -34.75 13.07 4.34
N SER A 626 -33.59 12.42 4.58
CA SER A 626 -33.13 12.07 5.93
C SER A 626 -32.88 13.31 6.80
N LEU A 627 -32.24 14.33 6.23
CA LEU A 627 -32.00 15.62 6.91
C LEU A 627 -33.30 16.35 7.18
N LYS A 628 -34.23 16.39 6.22
CA LYS A 628 -35.55 17.00 6.39
C LYS A 628 -36.40 16.31 7.44
N THR A 629 -36.43 14.98 7.44
CA THR A 629 -37.15 14.20 8.45
C THR A 629 -36.56 14.43 9.83
N TYR A 630 -35.23 14.48 9.95
CA TYR A 630 -34.56 14.78 11.22
C TYR A 630 -34.88 16.19 11.69
N GLN A 631 -34.77 17.18 10.81
CA GLN A 631 -35.13 18.58 11.10
C GLN A 631 -36.55 18.70 11.67
N ASN A 632 -37.53 18.03 11.07
CA ASN A 632 -38.94 18.09 11.50
C ASN A 632 -39.19 17.45 12.88
N VAL A 633 -38.42 16.43 13.26
CA VAL A 633 -38.59 15.71 14.54
C VAL A 633 -37.70 16.31 15.64
N HIS A 634 -36.68 17.09 15.27
CA HIS A 634 -35.73 17.68 16.20
C HIS A 634 -36.27 18.97 16.84
N SER A 635 -36.08 19.12 18.15
CA SER A 635 -36.65 20.21 18.97
C SER A 635 -36.25 21.64 18.56
N ILE A 636 -35.10 21.83 17.93
CA ILE A 636 -34.62 23.15 17.46
C ILE A 636 -34.91 23.38 15.96
N ASN A 637 -35.53 22.42 15.25
CA ASN A 637 -35.81 22.53 13.81
C ASN A 637 -34.57 22.94 12.96
N SER A 638 -33.37 22.54 13.39
CA SER A 638 -32.12 22.99 12.78
C SER A 638 -31.68 22.10 11.62
N TRP A 639 -31.16 22.73 10.57
CA TRP A 639 -30.52 22.03 9.47
C TRP A 639 -29.13 21.54 9.88
N THR A 640 -28.84 20.25 9.69
CA THR A 640 -27.69 19.58 10.30
C THR A 640 -26.60 19.15 9.32
N LEU A 641 -26.51 19.78 8.14
CA LEU A 641 -25.48 19.46 7.15
C LEU A 641 -24.45 20.60 7.04
N TYR A 642 -23.19 20.28 7.38
CA TYR A 642 -22.09 21.24 7.39
C TYR A 642 -20.85 20.68 6.70
N GLY A 643 -20.14 21.53 5.97
CA GLY A 643 -18.79 21.29 5.47
C GLY A 643 -17.76 21.66 6.51
N LEU A 644 -16.73 20.81 6.66
CA LEU A 644 -15.59 20.99 7.54
C LEU A 644 -14.33 21.18 6.71
N GLN A 645 -13.60 22.25 7.04
CA GLN A 645 -12.28 22.55 6.47
C GLN A 645 -11.33 22.99 7.59
N LYS A 646 -10.05 22.68 7.44
CA LYS A 646 -9.03 23.15 8.38
C LYS A 646 -8.82 24.67 8.18
N ASN A 647 -8.75 25.46 9.25
CA ASN A 647 -8.28 26.83 9.14
C ASN A 647 -6.80 26.81 8.73
N ASN A 648 -6.46 27.61 7.73
CA ASN A 648 -5.08 27.82 7.31
C ASN A 648 -4.29 28.53 8.41
#